data_AF-A0A8H7N3C8-F1
#
_entry.id   AF-A0A8H7N3C8-F1
#
_cell.length_a   1.000
_cell.length_b   1.000
_cell.length_c   1.000
_cell.angle_alpha   90.00
_cell.angle_beta   90.00
_cell.angle_gamma   90.00
#
_symmetry.space_group_name_H-M   'P 1'
#
loop_
_entity.id
_entity.type
_entity.pdbx_description
1 polymer ?
#
loop_
_entity_poly.entity_id
_entity_poly.type
_entity_poly.pdbx_seq_one_letter_code
_entity_poly.pdbx_strand_id
1 'polypeptide(L)'
;MMFSRSSLLSLLVLGLQAPLQVSAKLDANETDGRFILANDRFYTAIDKSIGSVVSLTLDGQDLLGPKSGATGQGPYLNCYCIPSGFWTPGTQKPSYELYSGTDSTGTAYGGVKMSDTYIATGQVLEQYWFLRDGETGLHTFSRVAYHNETTPFLRNLQELRTMFRPNTDIWTHLLTNKGHYAPLPGSEATSKQVTVQDATWYLGNTPDDTYVKELADYFTKYTFSDPWRDLDAYGLFADGSHTPDGSTYGAWLVMNTKDTYFGGPTHSDLTVDGIVYNYISSNHHGDQTPDITNGFDRTFGPAYYYFNRFPEGSDILALHEDAAKFADPTWNAEFYDSIAEHVTNYVPSSKRATWKLHVDLPQNAKRPLAVLSQNGVDFQENVLDTKAYQYWANIDDEGYATIPMVKEGTYRLTIYADGVFGHYIKDDVVVTASSGVSVMQMTHARWREETEGVEIWRLGYPDRSAGEYRHGTARDTKHTLHPEEYRIYWGAYDFVEDFPEGVRFKVGESKEAEDWNYIHWSVFGGRSNYNRPEPYVGDGNVNNWTVAFDLDKAQIEWKRQATLTVQLAGVKTAAGNTDVYNASEPYANLPYTVSINGQDLEPWVIPYNQSSSCGVRSAVICYGVAHKFIFKPELLREGENEFVLSLPYNGTNYESALLAETVYVQYDALRFEINDVFETPLPQSHHPPPHHPLISSSCSLWFSLDQHSFFSSLVRPNVRGADGVLPPYFANTFWANLWKVVGLLGVTTWSSVGAIYLARPLLRARGSFPWYIATAALATGHLLFVPLVAPSVAALIEDRGGQASSEGQAKGKKSNSDYMRDWLGVNLVRMVTTDLGAWACAVVAVTTTFTLS
;
A
#
# COMPACT_ATOMS: atom_id res chain seq x y z
N MET A 1 -30.57 40.78 -38.96
CA MET A 1 -31.66 41.14 -39.90
C MET A 1 -32.63 39.97 -39.99
N MET A 2 -33.91 40.29 -40.17
CA MET A 2 -35.09 39.43 -40.02
C MET A 2 -35.19 38.24 -40.98
N PHE A 3 -35.78 37.16 -40.45
CA PHE A 3 -36.69 36.15 -41.03
C PHE A 3 -36.76 35.91 -42.55
N SER A 4 -36.86 34.62 -42.93
CA SER A 4 -38.04 34.16 -43.69
C SER A 4 -38.24 32.63 -43.63
N ARG A 5 -39.50 32.23 -43.47
CA ARG A 5 -40.06 30.88 -43.52
C ARG A 5 -40.78 30.67 -44.86
N SER A 6 -41.08 29.38 -45.13
CA SER A 6 -42.16 28.83 -45.99
C SER A 6 -41.68 28.43 -47.40
N SER A 7 -42.01 27.25 -47.96
CA SER A 7 -43.34 26.64 -48.08
C SER A 7 -43.34 25.18 -48.60
N LEU A 8 -44.33 24.41 -48.12
CA LEU A 8 -45.18 23.37 -48.75
C LEU A 8 -44.55 22.18 -49.52
N LEU A 9 -44.69 20.93 -49.04
CA LEU A 9 -45.81 19.97 -49.18
C LEU A 9 -46.10 19.47 -50.61
N SER A 10 -45.84 18.18 -50.88
CA SER A 10 -46.78 17.21 -51.51
C SER A 10 -46.14 15.82 -51.71
N LEU A 11 -47.00 14.77 -51.59
CA LEU A 11 -46.84 13.35 -51.95
C LEU A 11 -46.04 12.45 -50.99
N LEU A 12 -46.39 11.19 -50.73
CA LEU A 12 -47.63 10.41 -50.85
C LEU A 12 -47.37 9.12 -50.05
N VAL A 13 -48.38 8.65 -49.33
CA VAL A 13 -48.48 7.38 -48.61
C VAL A 13 -47.82 6.19 -49.34
N LEU A 14 -46.88 5.52 -48.67
CA LEU A 14 -46.58 4.10 -48.85
C LEU A 14 -46.48 3.49 -47.45
N GLY A 15 -47.43 2.61 -47.16
CA GLY A 15 -47.52 1.92 -45.88
C GLY A 15 -46.30 1.04 -45.64
N LEU A 16 -45.58 1.35 -44.57
CA LEU A 16 -44.66 0.42 -43.93
C LEU A 16 -45.43 -0.26 -42.81
N GLN A 17 -45.69 -1.55 -42.99
CA GLN A 17 -45.80 -2.47 -41.86
C GLN A 17 -44.48 -2.35 -41.09
N ALA A 18 -44.48 -1.55 -40.03
CA ALA A 18 -43.41 -1.62 -39.05
C ALA A 18 -43.44 -3.06 -38.49
N PRO A 19 -42.33 -3.82 -38.57
CA PRO A 19 -42.24 -4.97 -37.70
C PRO A 19 -42.35 -4.41 -36.27
N LEU A 20 -43.36 -4.85 -35.54
CA LEU A 20 -43.34 -4.81 -34.10
C LEU A 20 -42.05 -5.53 -33.69
N GLN A 21 -40.97 -4.77 -33.46
CA GLN A 21 -39.88 -5.25 -32.65
C GLN A 21 -40.49 -5.45 -31.27
N VAL A 22 -40.87 -6.70 -31.02
CA VAL A 22 -41.02 -7.21 -29.67
C VAL A 22 -39.62 -7.04 -29.08
N SER A 23 -39.40 -5.95 -28.35
CA SER A 23 -38.23 -5.85 -27.50
C SER A 23 -38.32 -7.02 -26.53
N ALA A 24 -37.39 -7.96 -26.63
CA ALA A 24 -37.32 -9.06 -25.70
C ALA A 24 -36.94 -8.45 -24.35
N LYS A 25 -37.91 -8.48 -23.45
CA LYS A 25 -37.72 -8.22 -22.03
C LYS A 25 -36.52 -9.02 -21.54
N LEU A 26 -35.67 -8.40 -20.71
CA LEU A 26 -34.58 -9.08 -20.00
C LEU A 26 -34.99 -10.49 -19.51
N ASP A 27 -34.18 -11.48 -19.87
CA ASP A 27 -34.29 -12.87 -19.48
C ASP A 27 -33.21 -13.22 -18.44
N ALA A 28 -33.66 -13.60 -17.25
CA ALA A 28 -32.82 -14.13 -16.18
C ALA A 28 -33.31 -15.54 -15.86
N ASN A 29 -32.55 -16.54 -16.26
CA ASN A 29 -33.01 -17.93 -16.30
C ASN A 29 -31.96 -18.91 -15.78
N GLU A 30 -32.42 -20.07 -15.31
CA GLU A 30 -31.62 -21.18 -14.82
C GLU A 30 -31.89 -22.44 -15.65
N THR A 31 -30.81 -23.08 -16.08
CA THR A 31 -30.82 -24.42 -16.70
C THR A 31 -30.10 -25.41 -15.78
N ASP A 32 -30.07 -26.70 -16.12
CA ASP A 32 -29.36 -27.71 -15.32
C ASP A 32 -27.89 -27.34 -15.04
N GLY A 33 -27.20 -26.78 -16.05
CA GLY A 33 -25.77 -26.48 -15.98
C GLY A 33 -25.39 -25.00 -15.88
N ARG A 34 -26.31 -24.08 -16.15
CA ARG A 34 -25.97 -22.66 -16.32
C ARG A 34 -27.04 -21.70 -15.79
N PHE A 35 -26.61 -20.53 -15.37
CA PHE A 35 -27.45 -19.34 -15.27
C PHE A 35 -27.25 -18.46 -16.49
N ILE A 36 -28.32 -17.84 -16.98
CA ILE A 36 -28.34 -17.00 -18.17
C ILE A 36 -28.86 -15.63 -17.76
N LEU A 37 -28.16 -14.58 -18.18
CA LEU A 37 -28.62 -13.19 -18.12
C LEU A 37 -28.56 -12.65 -19.54
N ALA A 38 -29.69 -12.23 -20.10
CA ALA A 38 -29.75 -11.76 -21.48
C ALA A 38 -30.80 -10.66 -21.69
N ASN A 39 -30.55 -9.76 -22.64
CA ASN A 39 -31.53 -8.85 -23.21
C ASN A 39 -31.44 -8.90 -24.75
N ASP A 40 -32.08 -7.96 -25.44
CA ASP A 40 -32.10 -7.88 -26.91
C ASP A 40 -30.70 -7.85 -27.57
N ARG A 41 -29.67 -7.37 -26.86
CA ARG A 41 -28.34 -7.13 -27.40
C ARG A 41 -27.25 -7.95 -26.74
N PHE A 42 -27.35 -8.14 -25.43
CA PHE A 42 -26.31 -8.74 -24.62
C PHE A 42 -26.77 -10.08 -24.06
N TYR A 43 -25.92 -11.09 -24.16
CA TYR A 43 -26.16 -12.41 -23.57
C TYR A 43 -24.92 -12.84 -22.79
N THR A 44 -25.12 -13.37 -21.59
CA THR A 44 -24.07 -14.05 -20.85
C THR A 44 -24.58 -15.31 -20.15
N ALA A 45 -23.69 -16.29 -19.99
CA ALA A 45 -23.99 -17.49 -19.23
C ALA A 45 -22.89 -17.86 -18.23
N ILE A 46 -23.29 -18.14 -17.00
CA ILE A 46 -22.45 -18.57 -15.88
C ILE A 46 -22.56 -20.08 -15.73
N ASP A 47 -21.42 -20.77 -15.77
CA ASP A 47 -21.36 -22.22 -15.60
C ASP A 47 -21.33 -22.61 -14.12
N LYS A 48 -22.29 -23.43 -13.69
CA LYS A 48 -22.44 -23.83 -12.28
C LYS A 48 -21.30 -24.71 -11.78
N SER A 49 -20.60 -25.42 -12.66
CA SER A 49 -19.55 -26.37 -12.28
C SER A 49 -18.21 -25.70 -11.96
N ILE A 50 -18.03 -24.45 -12.42
CA ILE A 50 -16.78 -23.69 -12.25
C ILE A 50 -16.99 -22.26 -11.76
N GLY A 51 -18.23 -21.81 -11.55
CA GLY A 51 -18.55 -20.49 -10.99
C GLY A 51 -18.03 -19.32 -11.81
N SER A 52 -18.03 -19.44 -13.14
CA SER A 52 -17.44 -18.46 -14.06
C SER A 52 -18.35 -18.21 -15.25
N VAL A 53 -18.31 -16.99 -15.81
CA VAL A 53 -18.90 -16.70 -17.12
C VAL A 53 -18.15 -17.50 -18.19
N VAL A 54 -18.85 -18.24 -19.04
CA VAL A 54 -18.28 -19.10 -20.10
C VAL A 54 -18.84 -18.82 -21.49
N SER A 55 -19.78 -17.89 -21.60
CA SER A 55 -20.33 -17.41 -22.86
C SER A 55 -20.73 -15.96 -22.68
N LEU A 56 -20.36 -15.12 -23.64
CA LEU A 56 -20.67 -13.70 -23.64
C LEU A 56 -20.76 -13.23 -25.09
N THR A 57 -21.92 -12.72 -25.49
CA THR A 57 -22.15 -12.21 -26.84
C THR A 57 -22.77 -10.82 -26.82
N LEU A 58 -22.41 -10.00 -27.81
CA LEU A 58 -23.00 -8.68 -28.05
C LEU A 58 -23.46 -8.61 -29.51
N ASP A 59 -24.75 -8.34 -29.72
CA ASP A 59 -25.38 -8.28 -31.04
C ASP A 59 -25.11 -9.56 -31.88
N GLY A 60 -24.99 -10.71 -31.22
CA GLY A 60 -24.70 -12.01 -31.82
C GLY A 60 -23.22 -12.31 -32.04
N GLN A 61 -22.30 -11.37 -31.83
CA GLN A 61 -20.86 -11.60 -31.88
C GLN A 61 -20.38 -12.26 -30.58
N ASP A 62 -19.68 -13.38 -30.67
CA ASP A 62 -18.97 -13.99 -29.55
C ASP A 62 -17.75 -13.14 -29.18
N LEU A 63 -17.70 -12.68 -27.93
CA LEU A 63 -16.65 -11.83 -27.40
C LEU A 63 -15.64 -12.62 -26.53
N LEU A 64 -15.96 -13.86 -26.18
CA LEU A 64 -15.22 -14.60 -25.16
C LEU A 64 -14.54 -15.86 -25.69
N GLY A 65 -15.24 -16.60 -26.56
CA GLY A 65 -14.73 -17.82 -27.16
C GLY A 65 -14.90 -19.04 -26.26
N PRO A 66 -14.60 -20.25 -26.77
CA PRO A 66 -14.84 -21.48 -26.05
C PRO A 66 -13.92 -21.63 -24.84
N LYS A 67 -14.47 -22.10 -23.72
CA LYS A 67 -13.70 -22.46 -22.53
C LYS A 67 -12.56 -23.43 -22.87
N SER A 68 -11.32 -23.03 -22.63
CA SER A 68 -10.13 -23.87 -22.81
C SER A 68 -9.07 -23.57 -21.76
N GLY A 69 -8.76 -24.54 -20.88
CA GLY A 69 -7.79 -24.35 -19.80
C GLY A 69 -8.15 -23.16 -18.91
N ALA A 70 -7.37 -22.08 -18.92
CA ALA A 70 -7.65 -20.85 -18.18
C ALA A 70 -8.33 -19.74 -19.03
N THR A 71 -8.45 -19.91 -20.35
CA THR A 71 -9.06 -18.92 -21.26
C THR A 71 -10.50 -19.28 -21.63
N GLY A 72 -11.17 -18.39 -22.37
CA GLY A 72 -12.58 -18.52 -22.77
C GLY A 72 -13.52 -18.43 -21.57
N GLN A 73 -13.19 -17.56 -20.61
CA GLN A 73 -14.00 -17.34 -19.41
C GLN A 73 -13.84 -15.92 -18.87
N GLY A 74 -14.90 -15.39 -18.28
CA GLY A 74 -14.90 -14.17 -17.49
C GLY A 74 -16.00 -13.16 -17.87
N PRO A 75 -16.26 -12.19 -16.99
CA PRO A 75 -15.52 -11.90 -15.76
C PRO A 75 -15.68 -12.97 -14.67
N TYR A 76 -14.58 -13.43 -14.07
CA TYR A 76 -14.58 -14.41 -12.96
C TYR A 76 -13.61 -13.99 -11.84
N LEU A 77 -13.84 -14.45 -10.62
CA LEU A 77 -13.02 -14.11 -9.44
C LEU A 77 -11.81 -15.05 -9.31
N ASN A 78 -10.66 -14.52 -8.91
CA ASN A 78 -9.48 -15.30 -8.56
C ASN A 78 -8.74 -14.63 -7.41
N CYS A 79 -8.13 -15.45 -6.54
CA CYS A 79 -7.59 -14.97 -5.27
C CYS A 79 -6.36 -15.74 -4.85
N TYR A 80 -5.26 -15.07 -4.53
CA TYR A 80 -4.13 -15.66 -3.80
C TYR A 80 -4.39 -15.51 -2.31
N CYS A 81 -5.19 -16.42 -1.76
CA CYS A 81 -5.70 -16.29 -0.39
C CYS A 81 -5.99 -17.63 0.31
N ILE A 82 -5.44 -18.74 -0.21
CA ILE A 82 -5.41 -20.03 0.50
C ILE A 82 -3.96 -20.38 0.83
N PRO A 83 -3.68 -21.22 1.84
CA PRO A 83 -2.29 -21.54 2.23
C PRO A 83 -1.39 -22.01 1.07
N SER A 84 -1.94 -22.72 0.08
CA SER A 84 -1.20 -23.21 -1.09
C SER A 84 -1.11 -22.25 -2.27
N GLY A 85 -1.67 -21.04 -2.17
CA GLY A 85 -1.59 -20.03 -3.21
C GLY A 85 -2.95 -19.54 -3.73
N PHE A 86 -3.15 -19.71 -5.05
CA PHE A 86 -4.34 -19.28 -5.76
C PHE A 86 -5.55 -20.21 -5.55
N TRP A 87 -6.73 -19.61 -5.49
CA TRP A 87 -8.03 -20.27 -5.55
C TRP A 87 -8.98 -19.50 -6.47
N THR A 88 -9.65 -20.22 -7.35
CA THR A 88 -10.80 -19.74 -8.13
C THR A 88 -12.06 -20.39 -7.55
N PRO A 89 -13.01 -19.62 -7.00
CA PRO A 89 -14.25 -20.15 -6.44
C PRO A 89 -15.17 -20.70 -7.53
N GLY A 90 -16.03 -21.65 -7.14
CA GLY A 90 -17.01 -22.32 -8.00
C GLY A 90 -16.94 -23.84 -8.00
N THR A 91 -16.01 -24.45 -7.24
CA THR A 91 -15.69 -25.89 -7.36
C THR A 91 -15.62 -26.65 -6.03
N GLN A 92 -15.53 -25.97 -4.88
CA GLN A 92 -15.32 -26.63 -3.58
C GLN A 92 -16.64 -27.00 -2.92
N LYS A 93 -17.42 -25.99 -2.53
CA LYS A 93 -18.75 -26.09 -1.97
C LYS A 93 -19.60 -24.90 -2.46
N PRO A 94 -19.83 -24.80 -3.79
CA PRO A 94 -20.53 -23.66 -4.36
C PRO A 94 -22.04 -23.72 -4.05
N SER A 95 -22.62 -22.54 -3.86
CA SER A 95 -24.06 -22.29 -3.84
C SER A 95 -24.35 -21.09 -4.72
N TYR A 96 -25.52 -21.09 -5.35
CA TYR A 96 -25.91 -20.04 -6.28
C TYR A 96 -27.30 -19.50 -5.95
N GLU A 97 -27.51 -18.22 -6.25
CA GLU A 97 -28.80 -17.55 -6.16
C GLU A 97 -29.04 -16.79 -7.47
N LEU A 98 -30.24 -16.93 -8.04
CA LEU A 98 -30.71 -16.18 -9.21
C LEU A 98 -31.68 -15.09 -8.74
N TYR A 99 -31.43 -13.86 -9.16
CA TYR A 99 -32.24 -12.69 -8.88
C TYR A 99 -32.90 -12.18 -10.16
N SER A 100 -34.11 -11.65 -10.02
CA SER A 100 -34.76 -10.85 -11.06
C SER A 100 -35.69 -9.84 -10.40
N GLY A 101 -35.82 -8.67 -11.01
CA GLY A 101 -36.62 -7.60 -10.44
C GLY A 101 -36.78 -6.40 -11.37
N THR A 102 -37.27 -5.31 -10.79
CA THR A 102 -37.36 -4.00 -11.43
C THR A 102 -36.81 -2.99 -10.46
N ASP A 103 -35.89 -2.14 -10.92
CA ASP A 103 -35.26 -1.13 -10.08
C ASP A 103 -36.19 0.06 -9.81
N SER A 104 -35.73 1.00 -8.98
CA SER A 104 -36.47 2.22 -8.64
C SER A 104 -36.76 3.14 -9.84
N THR A 105 -36.04 2.98 -10.96
CA THR A 105 -36.26 3.72 -12.22
C THR A 105 -37.30 3.08 -13.12
N GLY A 106 -37.77 1.87 -12.79
CA GLY A 106 -38.71 1.09 -13.59
C GLY A 106 -38.04 0.17 -14.62
N THR A 107 -36.71 0.01 -14.58
CA THR A 107 -35.95 -0.84 -15.50
C THR A 107 -35.80 -2.24 -14.93
N ALA A 108 -36.03 -3.28 -15.75
CA ALA A 108 -35.85 -4.66 -15.32
C ALA A 108 -34.37 -4.97 -15.05
N TYR A 109 -34.09 -5.87 -14.11
CA TYR A 109 -32.75 -6.40 -13.87
C TYR A 109 -32.78 -7.88 -13.55
N GLY A 110 -31.63 -8.52 -13.74
CA GLY A 110 -31.38 -9.92 -13.47
C GLY A 110 -29.99 -10.05 -12.87
N GLY A 111 -29.79 -11.00 -11.98
CA GLY A 111 -28.51 -11.17 -11.33
C GLY A 111 -28.24 -12.59 -10.87
N VAL A 112 -26.96 -12.91 -10.72
CA VAL A 112 -26.49 -14.18 -10.20
C VAL A 112 -25.47 -13.90 -9.11
N LYS A 113 -25.64 -14.55 -7.97
CA LYS A 113 -24.62 -14.67 -6.93
C LYS A 113 -24.08 -16.09 -6.93
N MET A 114 -22.76 -16.22 -6.96
CA MET A 114 -22.06 -17.44 -6.61
C MET A 114 -21.38 -17.23 -5.27
N SER A 115 -21.50 -18.20 -4.36
CA SER A 115 -20.77 -18.27 -3.10
C SER A 115 -20.07 -19.62 -3.03
N ASP A 116 -18.76 -19.65 -2.79
CA ASP A 116 -18.01 -20.88 -2.59
C ASP A 116 -17.26 -20.83 -1.25
N THR A 117 -17.27 -21.94 -0.52
CA THR A 117 -16.52 -22.10 0.74
C THR A 117 -15.34 -23.01 0.51
N TYR A 118 -14.13 -22.52 0.77
CA TYR A 118 -12.94 -23.36 0.68
C TYR A 118 -12.91 -24.35 1.84
N ILE A 119 -13.05 -25.64 1.53
CA ILE A 119 -13.30 -26.70 2.52
C ILE A 119 -12.21 -26.75 3.59
N ALA A 120 -10.95 -26.57 3.22
CA ALA A 120 -9.83 -26.81 4.14
C ALA A 120 -9.71 -25.75 5.24
N THR A 121 -10.11 -24.51 4.97
CA THR A 121 -9.89 -23.39 5.91
C THR A 121 -11.18 -22.63 6.28
N GLY A 122 -12.24 -22.73 5.46
CA GLY A 122 -13.57 -22.20 5.76
C GLY A 122 -13.83 -20.76 5.31
N GLN A 123 -12.88 -20.12 4.63
CA GLN A 123 -13.12 -18.82 3.99
C GLN A 123 -14.10 -18.96 2.83
N VAL A 124 -14.88 -17.91 2.64
CA VAL A 124 -15.92 -17.77 1.62
C VAL A 124 -15.49 -16.72 0.62
N LEU A 125 -15.61 -17.04 -0.66
CA LEU A 125 -15.58 -16.07 -1.75
C LEU A 125 -16.96 -16.02 -2.40
N GLU A 126 -17.47 -14.81 -2.59
CA GLU A 126 -18.69 -14.58 -3.36
C GLU A 126 -18.40 -13.68 -4.56
N GLN A 127 -19.05 -13.97 -5.68
CA GLN A 127 -19.01 -13.18 -6.89
C GLN A 127 -20.43 -12.92 -7.37
N TYR A 128 -20.70 -11.68 -7.73
CA TYR A 128 -21.99 -11.21 -8.20
C TYR A 128 -21.87 -10.74 -9.64
N TRP A 129 -22.90 -11.00 -10.45
CA TRP A 129 -23.09 -10.46 -11.79
C TRP A 129 -24.53 -9.99 -11.93
N PHE A 130 -24.74 -8.72 -12.24
CA PHE A 130 -26.05 -8.17 -12.56
C PHE A 130 -26.05 -7.58 -13.97
N LEU A 131 -27.14 -7.83 -14.68
CA LEU A 131 -27.46 -7.21 -15.96
C LEU A 131 -28.72 -6.37 -15.79
N ARG A 132 -28.64 -5.10 -16.16
CA ARG A 132 -29.76 -4.18 -16.21
C ARG A 132 -30.27 -4.09 -17.65
N ASP A 133 -31.60 -4.10 -17.82
CA ASP A 133 -32.20 -4.16 -19.15
C ASP A 133 -31.81 -2.95 -20.02
N GLY A 134 -31.57 -3.20 -21.30
CA GLY A 134 -31.04 -2.21 -22.25
C GLY A 134 -29.53 -1.92 -22.15
N GLU A 135 -28.85 -2.36 -21.10
CA GLU A 135 -27.39 -2.20 -20.98
C GLU A 135 -26.63 -3.35 -21.66
N THR A 136 -25.38 -3.08 -22.01
CA THR A 136 -24.47 -4.04 -22.67
C THR A 136 -23.26 -4.35 -21.78
N GLY A 137 -23.48 -4.38 -20.46
CA GLY A 137 -22.43 -4.60 -19.48
C GLY A 137 -22.93 -5.34 -18.24
N LEU A 138 -21.97 -5.84 -17.46
CA LEU A 138 -22.20 -6.55 -16.21
C LEU A 138 -21.70 -5.73 -15.02
N HIS A 139 -22.59 -5.49 -14.06
CA HIS A 139 -22.21 -4.95 -12.75
C HIS A 139 -21.77 -6.09 -11.86
N THR A 140 -20.59 -5.96 -11.27
CA THR A 140 -19.99 -7.02 -10.48
C THR A 140 -19.59 -6.56 -9.09
N PHE A 141 -19.64 -7.50 -8.16
CA PHE A 141 -19.17 -7.33 -6.79
C PHE A 141 -18.42 -8.59 -6.39
N SER A 142 -17.41 -8.44 -5.53
CA SER A 142 -16.63 -9.57 -5.01
C SER A 142 -16.59 -9.47 -3.49
N ARG A 143 -16.88 -10.55 -2.78
CA ARG A 143 -16.82 -10.59 -1.31
C ARG A 143 -15.86 -11.65 -0.83
N VAL A 144 -15.11 -11.32 0.22
CA VAL A 144 -14.27 -12.24 0.97
C VAL A 144 -14.74 -12.25 2.41
N ALA A 145 -15.00 -13.43 2.97
CA ALA A 145 -15.38 -13.58 4.37
C ALA A 145 -14.66 -14.75 5.05
N TYR A 146 -14.31 -14.58 6.32
CA TYR A 146 -13.62 -15.59 7.12
C TYR A 146 -14.05 -15.51 8.58
N HIS A 147 -14.66 -16.58 9.08
CA HIS A 147 -15.10 -16.71 10.46
C HIS A 147 -14.59 -18.05 11.02
N ASN A 148 -13.45 -18.01 11.69
CA ASN A 148 -12.82 -19.18 12.28
C ASN A 148 -12.11 -18.80 13.59
N GLU A 149 -12.80 -18.98 14.71
CA GLU A 149 -12.24 -18.67 16.04
C GLU A 149 -11.07 -19.58 16.43
N THR A 150 -10.98 -20.80 15.86
CA THR A 150 -9.92 -21.75 16.17
C THR A 150 -8.60 -21.45 15.44
N THR A 151 -8.69 -20.83 14.26
CA THR A 151 -7.54 -20.35 13.47
C THR A 151 -7.76 -18.88 13.13
N PRO A 152 -7.55 -17.96 14.09
CA PRO A 152 -7.96 -16.56 13.94
C PRO A 152 -7.12 -15.76 12.94
N PHE A 153 -5.94 -16.24 12.54
CA PHE A 153 -5.17 -15.68 11.44
C PHE A 153 -5.02 -16.77 10.37
N LEU A 154 -5.47 -16.48 9.15
CA LEU A 154 -5.34 -17.39 8.02
C LEU A 154 -4.06 -17.11 7.23
N ARG A 155 -3.98 -15.91 6.65
CA ARG A 155 -2.87 -15.34 5.87
C ARG A 155 -3.28 -13.95 5.36
N ASN A 156 -2.40 -13.24 4.68
CA ASN A 156 -2.76 -12.05 3.89
C ASN A 156 -3.56 -12.39 2.62
N LEU A 157 -4.40 -11.43 2.20
CA LEU A 157 -5.11 -11.39 0.92
C LEU A 157 -4.14 -10.95 -0.19
N GLN A 158 -3.15 -11.78 -0.48
CA GLN A 158 -2.00 -11.41 -1.30
C GLN A 158 -2.38 -10.94 -2.71
N GLU A 159 -3.40 -11.56 -3.31
CA GLU A 159 -4.02 -11.04 -4.53
C GLU A 159 -5.54 -11.30 -4.46
N LEU A 160 -6.33 -10.33 -4.88
CA LEU A 160 -7.76 -10.49 -5.19
C LEU A 160 -8.04 -9.77 -6.51
N ARG A 161 -8.58 -10.50 -7.49
CA ARG A 161 -8.85 -9.92 -8.81
C ARG A 161 -10.04 -10.56 -9.51
N THR A 162 -10.74 -9.77 -10.33
CA THR A 162 -11.62 -10.34 -11.37
C THR A 162 -10.92 -10.30 -12.73
N MET A 163 -11.25 -11.25 -13.61
CA MET A 163 -10.56 -11.40 -14.89
C MET A 163 -11.56 -11.71 -16.01
N PHE A 164 -11.44 -10.99 -17.13
CA PHE A 164 -12.04 -11.34 -18.41
C PHE A 164 -10.93 -11.82 -19.35
N ARG A 165 -10.95 -13.12 -19.70
CA ARG A 165 -9.85 -13.79 -20.41
C ARG A 165 -10.35 -14.47 -21.69
N PRO A 166 -10.56 -13.70 -22.77
CA PRO A 166 -11.06 -14.23 -24.03
C PRO A 166 -9.99 -15.06 -24.75
N ASN A 167 -10.43 -15.84 -25.74
CA ASN A 167 -9.55 -16.52 -26.70
C ASN A 167 -10.09 -16.48 -28.14
N THR A 168 -11.10 -15.65 -28.40
CA THR A 168 -11.51 -15.28 -29.76
C THR A 168 -10.39 -14.51 -30.44
N ASP A 169 -10.26 -14.70 -31.75
CA ASP A 169 -9.32 -14.01 -32.62
C ASP A 169 -9.72 -12.56 -32.95
N ILE A 170 -10.93 -12.12 -32.54
CA ILE A 170 -11.40 -10.75 -32.81
C ILE A 170 -10.57 -9.65 -32.15
N TRP A 171 -9.95 -9.94 -31.01
CA TRP A 171 -9.22 -8.92 -30.23
C TRP A 171 -7.87 -8.65 -30.86
N THR A 172 -7.66 -7.41 -31.31
CA THR A 172 -6.45 -7.00 -32.03
C THR A 172 -5.58 -6.05 -31.23
N HIS A 173 -6.16 -5.29 -30.31
CA HIS A 173 -5.45 -4.29 -29.51
C HIS A 173 -5.84 -4.36 -28.04
N LEU A 174 -5.01 -3.74 -27.22
CA LEU A 174 -5.23 -3.54 -25.80
C LEU A 174 -4.96 -2.06 -25.47
N LEU A 175 -5.67 -1.54 -24.47
CA LEU A 175 -5.57 -0.15 -24.03
C LEU A 175 -5.59 -0.07 -22.52
N THR A 176 -4.57 0.57 -21.96
CA THR A 176 -4.46 0.92 -20.53
C THR A 176 -5.03 2.31 -20.27
N ASN A 177 -4.63 3.30 -21.08
CA ASN A 177 -5.16 4.66 -21.04
C ASN A 177 -5.03 5.32 -22.42
N LYS A 178 -5.53 6.56 -22.57
CA LYS A 178 -5.54 7.28 -23.86
C LYS A 178 -4.14 7.53 -24.45
N GLY A 179 -3.09 7.54 -23.63
CA GLY A 179 -1.70 7.69 -24.05
C GLY A 179 -0.92 6.39 -24.16
N HIS A 180 -1.52 5.24 -23.83
CA HIS A 180 -0.85 3.95 -23.82
C HIS A 180 -1.79 2.80 -24.21
N TYR A 181 -1.69 2.42 -25.49
CA TYR A 181 -2.38 1.30 -26.12
C TYR A 181 -1.49 0.72 -27.22
N ALA A 182 -1.72 -0.53 -27.60
CA ALA A 182 -0.90 -1.22 -28.60
C ALA A 182 -1.67 -2.38 -29.26
N PRO A 183 -1.25 -2.83 -30.45
CA PRO A 183 -1.69 -4.14 -30.97
C PRO A 183 -1.27 -5.27 -30.02
N LEU A 184 -1.98 -6.38 -30.02
CA LEU A 184 -1.54 -7.60 -29.34
C LEU A 184 -0.39 -8.26 -30.13
N PRO A 185 0.58 -8.93 -29.46
CA PRO A 185 1.57 -9.74 -30.16
C PRO A 185 0.93 -10.78 -31.05
N GLY A 186 1.42 -10.92 -32.28
CA GLY A 186 0.94 -11.94 -33.21
C GLY A 186 1.24 -13.36 -32.74
N SER A 187 0.57 -14.33 -33.36
CA SER A 187 0.75 -15.75 -33.06
C SER A 187 2.17 -16.24 -33.35
N GLU A 188 2.80 -15.72 -34.42
CA GLU A 188 4.19 -16.03 -34.75
C GLU A 188 5.16 -15.49 -33.69
N ALA A 189 5.01 -14.23 -33.28
CA ALA A 189 5.80 -13.61 -32.21
C ALA A 189 5.67 -14.40 -30.91
N THR A 190 4.44 -14.72 -30.50
CA THR A 190 4.16 -15.54 -29.32
C THR A 190 4.81 -16.93 -29.40
N SER A 191 4.85 -17.55 -30.58
CA SER A 191 5.45 -18.88 -30.77
C SER A 191 6.98 -18.90 -30.72
N LYS A 192 7.63 -17.77 -31.05
CA LYS A 192 9.09 -17.60 -31.11
C LYS A 192 9.67 -16.80 -29.94
N GLN A 193 8.82 -16.45 -28.99
CA GLN A 193 9.18 -15.63 -27.85
C GLN A 193 10.17 -16.35 -26.93
N VAL A 194 11.02 -15.57 -26.25
CA VAL A 194 11.97 -16.08 -25.25
C VAL A 194 11.64 -15.46 -23.91
N THR A 195 11.42 -16.28 -22.88
CA THR A 195 11.21 -15.78 -21.52
C THR A 195 12.49 -15.13 -21.00
N VAL A 196 12.41 -13.87 -20.56
CA VAL A 196 13.56 -13.09 -20.05
C VAL A 196 13.39 -12.67 -18.59
N GLN A 197 12.15 -12.61 -18.12
CA GLN A 197 11.76 -12.33 -16.74
C GLN A 197 10.38 -12.95 -16.49
N ASP A 198 9.96 -13.09 -15.23
CA ASP A 198 8.58 -13.43 -14.87
C ASP A 198 7.58 -12.61 -15.70
N ALA A 199 6.66 -13.32 -16.35
CA ALA A 199 5.64 -12.78 -17.25
C ALA A 199 6.17 -11.76 -18.29
N THR A 200 7.41 -11.95 -18.76
CA THR A 200 8.10 -11.03 -19.68
C THR A 200 8.85 -11.82 -20.73
N TRP A 201 8.62 -11.48 -22.00
CA TRP A 201 9.15 -12.21 -23.14
C TRP A 201 9.79 -11.27 -24.15
N TYR A 202 10.93 -11.68 -24.69
CA TYR A 202 11.56 -11.05 -25.85
C TYR A 202 10.91 -11.56 -27.14
N LEU A 203 10.52 -10.63 -28.01
CA LEU A 203 9.81 -10.82 -29.28
C LEU A 203 10.64 -10.41 -30.50
N GLY A 204 11.86 -9.88 -30.35
CA GLY A 204 12.69 -9.42 -31.47
C GLY A 204 13.14 -10.50 -32.47
N ASN A 205 12.77 -11.78 -32.26
CA ASN A 205 12.87 -12.84 -33.26
C ASN A 205 11.84 -12.71 -34.41
N THR A 206 10.88 -11.78 -34.28
CA THR A 206 9.85 -11.46 -35.27
C THR A 206 9.77 -9.93 -35.47
N PRO A 207 10.80 -9.31 -36.08
CA PRO A 207 10.88 -7.85 -36.21
C PRO A 207 9.76 -7.23 -37.07
N ASP A 208 9.09 -8.04 -37.89
CA ASP A 208 7.96 -7.58 -38.72
C ASP A 208 6.60 -7.64 -38.01
N ASP A 209 6.53 -8.20 -36.80
CA ASP A 209 5.31 -8.24 -35.99
C ASP A 209 4.84 -6.81 -35.64
N THR A 210 3.53 -6.57 -35.68
CA THR A 210 2.98 -5.22 -35.47
C THR A 210 3.28 -4.70 -34.07
N TYR A 211 3.19 -5.55 -33.03
CA TYR A 211 3.57 -5.13 -31.67
C TYR A 211 5.05 -4.75 -31.59
N VAL A 212 5.92 -5.54 -32.22
CA VAL A 212 7.36 -5.30 -32.18
C VAL A 212 7.72 -3.99 -32.88
N LYS A 213 7.12 -3.67 -34.02
CA LYS A 213 7.37 -2.38 -34.73
C LYS A 213 6.80 -1.18 -33.99
N GLU A 214 5.63 -1.34 -33.39
CA GLU A 214 4.86 -0.23 -32.86
C GLU A 214 5.18 0.09 -31.42
N LEU A 215 5.43 -0.92 -30.57
CA LEU A 215 5.61 -0.74 -29.14
C LEU A 215 7.01 -1.10 -28.65
N ALA A 216 7.41 -2.38 -28.70
CA ALA A 216 8.67 -2.83 -28.13
C ALA A 216 9.08 -4.24 -28.57
N ASP A 217 10.40 -4.51 -28.53
CA ASP A 217 10.97 -5.86 -28.63
C ASP A 217 10.61 -6.78 -27.45
N TYR A 218 9.96 -6.28 -26.41
CA TYR A 218 9.60 -7.01 -25.21
C TYR A 218 8.10 -6.88 -24.92
N PHE A 219 7.44 -8.00 -24.64
CA PHE A 219 6.07 -8.02 -24.14
C PHE A 219 6.07 -8.44 -22.67
N THR A 220 5.43 -7.62 -21.83
CA THR A 220 5.15 -7.96 -20.44
C THR A 220 3.82 -7.37 -20.02
N LYS A 221 3.14 -8.08 -19.12
CA LYS A 221 1.93 -7.57 -18.47
C LYS A 221 2.18 -6.25 -17.73
N TYR A 222 3.41 -6.03 -17.26
CA TYR A 222 3.79 -4.85 -16.47
C TYR A 222 3.82 -3.55 -17.28
N THR A 223 4.08 -3.62 -18.59
CA THR A 223 4.05 -2.48 -19.54
C THR A 223 2.71 -1.76 -19.47
N PHE A 224 1.64 -2.54 -19.27
CA PHE A 224 0.26 -2.11 -19.25
C PHE A 224 -0.30 -2.02 -17.82
N SER A 225 0.54 -1.64 -16.87
CA SER A 225 0.10 -1.20 -15.54
C SER A 225 -0.03 0.32 -15.48
N ASP A 226 -0.87 0.83 -14.58
CA ASP A 226 -1.02 2.29 -14.39
C ASP A 226 -1.60 2.64 -13.02
N PRO A 227 -1.34 3.85 -12.48
CA PRO A 227 -1.89 4.29 -11.20
C PRO A 227 -3.41 4.47 -11.21
N TRP A 228 -4.04 4.17 -10.07
CA TRP A 228 -5.48 4.33 -9.89
C TRP A 228 -5.98 5.76 -9.98
N ARG A 229 -5.12 6.76 -9.74
CA ARG A 229 -5.48 8.18 -9.72
C ARG A 229 -6.37 8.57 -10.89
N ASP A 230 -5.90 8.31 -12.12
CA ASP A 230 -6.45 8.90 -13.35
C ASP A 230 -7.10 7.85 -14.29
N LEU A 231 -7.10 6.56 -13.93
CA LEU A 231 -7.72 5.50 -14.73
C LEU A 231 -9.26 5.56 -14.71
N ASP A 232 -9.89 5.66 -15.88
CA ASP A 232 -11.34 5.69 -16.06
C ASP A 232 -11.91 4.35 -16.57
N ALA A 233 -11.37 3.86 -17.67
CA ALA A 233 -11.69 2.58 -18.28
C ALA A 233 -10.47 2.03 -19.04
N TYR A 234 -10.34 0.71 -19.11
CA TYR A 234 -9.26 0.03 -19.83
C TYR A 234 -9.72 -1.35 -20.30
N GLY A 235 -9.04 -1.92 -21.30
CA GLY A 235 -9.37 -3.25 -21.77
C GLY A 235 -8.95 -3.56 -23.21
N LEU A 236 -9.76 -4.34 -23.91
CA LEU A 236 -9.46 -4.91 -25.22
C LEU A 236 -10.30 -4.26 -26.33
N PHE A 237 -9.72 -4.20 -27.52
CA PHE A 237 -10.34 -3.65 -28.71
C PHE A 237 -10.19 -4.60 -29.91
N ALA A 238 -11.27 -4.72 -30.67
CA ALA A 238 -11.33 -5.39 -31.96
C ALA A 238 -11.53 -4.34 -33.05
N ASP A 239 -10.57 -4.23 -33.97
CA ASP A 239 -10.60 -3.26 -35.08
C ASP A 239 -11.53 -3.65 -36.25
N GLY A 240 -12.21 -4.78 -36.14
CA GLY A 240 -13.13 -5.30 -37.13
C GLY A 240 -12.51 -6.26 -38.15
N SER A 241 -11.17 -6.37 -38.22
CA SER A 241 -10.45 -7.22 -39.20
C SER A 241 -10.79 -8.70 -39.12
N HIS A 242 -11.18 -9.19 -37.94
CA HIS A 242 -11.60 -10.57 -37.70
C HIS A 242 -13.07 -10.70 -37.30
N THR A 243 -13.89 -9.68 -37.56
CA THR A 243 -15.34 -9.73 -37.29
C THR A 243 -16.14 -9.97 -38.57
N PRO A 244 -17.31 -10.63 -38.52
CA PRO A 244 -18.05 -10.99 -39.72
C PRO A 244 -18.54 -9.82 -40.60
N ASP A 245 -18.82 -8.66 -39.99
CA ASP A 245 -19.39 -7.49 -40.66
C ASP A 245 -18.47 -6.26 -40.61
N GLY A 246 -17.21 -6.43 -40.21
CA GLY A 246 -16.24 -5.35 -40.07
C GLY A 246 -16.48 -4.43 -38.87
N SER A 247 -17.50 -4.67 -38.04
CA SER A 247 -17.77 -3.84 -36.86
C SER A 247 -16.61 -3.89 -35.87
N THR A 248 -16.39 -2.77 -35.19
CA THR A 248 -15.43 -2.69 -34.09
C THR A 248 -16.11 -3.03 -32.77
N TYR A 249 -15.36 -3.65 -31.84
CA TYR A 249 -15.87 -4.02 -30.52
C TYR A 249 -14.88 -3.63 -29.43
N GLY A 250 -15.40 -3.33 -28.24
CA GLY A 250 -14.61 -3.08 -27.04
C GLY A 250 -15.09 -3.93 -25.87
N ALA A 251 -14.15 -4.36 -25.04
CA ALA A 251 -14.39 -5.00 -23.74
C ALA A 251 -13.62 -4.24 -22.67
N TRP A 252 -14.34 -3.50 -21.84
CA TRP A 252 -13.77 -2.52 -20.92
C TRP A 252 -14.10 -2.88 -19.48
N LEU A 253 -13.11 -2.78 -18.59
CA LEU A 253 -13.42 -2.55 -17.18
C LEU A 253 -13.50 -1.04 -16.96
N VAL A 254 -14.63 -0.59 -16.42
CA VAL A 254 -14.84 0.79 -16.01
C VAL A 254 -14.63 0.91 -14.50
N MET A 255 -13.74 1.82 -14.12
CA MET A 255 -13.31 2.06 -12.73
C MET A 255 -14.17 3.13 -12.06
N ASN A 256 -15.48 2.91 -11.99
CA ASN A 256 -16.44 3.88 -11.45
C ASN A 256 -16.43 3.96 -9.92
N THR A 257 -16.00 2.90 -9.24
CA THR A 257 -15.71 2.93 -7.80
C THR A 257 -14.35 2.32 -7.51
N LYS A 258 -13.51 3.08 -6.82
CA LYS A 258 -12.17 2.67 -6.34
C LYS A 258 -12.10 2.73 -4.81
N ASP A 259 -13.23 3.06 -4.18
CA ASP A 259 -13.32 3.39 -2.76
C ASP A 259 -13.14 2.20 -1.84
N THR A 260 -13.33 1.00 -2.39
CA THR A 260 -13.15 -0.27 -1.70
C THR A 260 -11.75 -0.88 -1.91
N TYR A 261 -10.85 -0.24 -2.66
CA TYR A 261 -9.51 -0.79 -2.92
C TYR A 261 -8.54 -0.39 -1.81
N PHE A 262 -7.29 -0.83 -1.94
CA PHE A 262 -6.17 -0.46 -1.07
C PHE A 262 -5.12 0.38 -1.82
N GLY A 263 -4.17 0.97 -1.08
CA GLY A 263 -2.99 1.65 -1.62
C GLY A 263 -3.16 3.08 -2.11
N GLY A 264 -4.38 3.62 -2.14
CA GLY A 264 -4.65 5.00 -2.55
C GLY A 264 -4.46 5.28 -4.05
N PRO A 265 -4.45 6.57 -4.43
CA PRO A 265 -4.39 7.00 -5.83
C PRO A 265 -3.07 6.67 -6.52
N THR A 266 -1.97 6.51 -5.76
CA THR A 266 -0.63 6.24 -6.32
C THR A 266 -0.36 4.75 -6.51
N HIS A 267 -1.16 3.87 -5.91
CA HIS A 267 -1.05 2.45 -6.20
C HIS A 267 -1.40 2.20 -7.67
N SER A 268 -0.56 1.40 -8.32
CA SER A 268 -0.68 0.99 -9.71
C SER A 268 -0.64 -0.53 -9.79
N ASP A 269 -1.41 -1.09 -10.72
CA ASP A 269 -1.46 -2.52 -10.96
C ASP A 269 -1.76 -2.82 -12.43
N LEU A 270 -1.75 -4.10 -12.78
CA LEU A 270 -2.00 -4.61 -14.11
C LEU A 270 -3.41 -4.25 -14.56
N THR A 271 -3.52 -3.72 -15.78
CA THR A 271 -4.81 -3.37 -16.39
C THR A 271 -5.21 -4.37 -17.47
N VAL A 272 -4.37 -4.53 -18.50
CA VAL A 272 -4.67 -5.41 -19.64
C VAL A 272 -3.41 -6.01 -20.29
N ASP A 273 -3.44 -7.30 -20.64
CA ASP A 273 -2.35 -7.98 -21.37
C ASP A 273 -2.85 -9.04 -22.37
N GLY A 274 -4.12 -8.94 -22.78
CA GLY A 274 -4.90 -10.05 -23.35
C GLY A 274 -5.91 -10.63 -22.34
N ILE A 275 -5.71 -10.35 -21.05
CA ILE A 275 -6.72 -10.42 -20.00
C ILE A 275 -7.11 -9.01 -19.62
N VAL A 276 -8.40 -8.71 -19.48
CA VAL A 276 -8.83 -7.48 -18.79
C VAL A 276 -8.93 -7.79 -17.30
N TYR A 277 -8.01 -7.24 -16.53
CA TYR A 277 -7.95 -7.44 -15.09
C TYR A 277 -8.85 -6.47 -14.36
N ASN A 278 -9.27 -6.84 -13.17
CA ASN A 278 -9.61 -5.92 -12.12
C ASN A 278 -8.79 -6.30 -10.90
N TYR A 279 -7.65 -5.65 -10.67
CA TYR A 279 -6.85 -5.91 -9.48
C TYR A 279 -7.40 -5.10 -8.30
N ILE A 280 -8.03 -5.80 -7.35
CA ILE A 280 -8.72 -5.22 -6.20
C ILE A 280 -7.77 -5.10 -5.01
N SER A 281 -6.88 -6.08 -4.86
CA SER A 281 -5.80 -6.09 -3.87
C SER A 281 -4.62 -6.85 -4.46
N SER A 282 -3.42 -6.31 -4.31
CA SER A 282 -2.17 -7.01 -4.57
C SER A 282 -1.04 -6.37 -3.76
N ASN A 283 0.12 -7.00 -3.78
CA ASN A 283 1.37 -6.41 -3.30
C ASN A 283 2.22 -5.81 -4.44
N HIS A 284 1.60 -5.49 -5.58
CA HIS A 284 2.30 -4.90 -6.70
C HIS A 284 2.68 -3.45 -6.40
N HIS A 285 3.90 -3.09 -6.82
CA HIS A 285 4.44 -1.74 -6.70
C HIS A 285 4.46 -1.20 -5.26
N GLY A 286 4.61 -2.09 -4.28
CA GLY A 286 4.81 -1.74 -2.88
C GLY A 286 3.55 -1.47 -2.08
N ASP A 287 2.36 -1.74 -2.64
CA ASP A 287 1.16 -1.75 -1.79
C ASP A 287 1.23 -2.92 -0.82
N GLN A 288 0.75 -2.70 0.39
CA GLN A 288 0.61 -3.79 1.37
C GLN A 288 -0.66 -4.58 1.06
N THR A 289 -0.85 -5.72 1.73
CA THR A 289 -2.08 -6.52 1.58
C THR A 289 -2.73 -6.79 2.93
N PRO A 290 -4.07 -6.77 3.03
CA PRO A 290 -4.75 -6.92 4.30
C PRO A 290 -4.68 -8.36 4.80
N ASP A 291 -4.56 -8.54 6.11
CA ASP A 291 -4.61 -9.85 6.76
C ASP A 291 -6.03 -10.41 6.82
N ILE A 292 -6.20 -11.65 6.35
CA ILE A 292 -7.43 -12.43 6.51
C ILE A 292 -7.42 -13.04 7.91
N THR A 293 -8.15 -12.38 8.81
CA THR A 293 -8.32 -12.79 10.21
C THR A 293 -9.78 -13.14 10.51
N ASN A 294 -10.04 -13.82 11.64
CA ASN A 294 -11.39 -14.14 12.08
C ASN A 294 -12.22 -12.86 12.23
N GLY A 295 -13.32 -12.79 11.48
CA GLY A 295 -14.16 -11.59 11.38
C GLY A 295 -13.87 -10.72 10.15
N PHE A 296 -12.91 -11.10 9.29
CA PHE A 296 -12.74 -10.50 7.97
C PHE A 296 -14.03 -10.72 7.18
N ASP A 297 -14.65 -9.63 6.76
CA ASP A 297 -15.86 -9.66 5.95
C ASP A 297 -15.98 -8.35 5.17
N ARG A 298 -15.66 -8.40 3.87
CA ARG A 298 -15.61 -7.22 3.01
C ARG A 298 -16.10 -7.52 1.61
N THR A 299 -16.91 -6.60 1.08
CA THR A 299 -17.35 -6.57 -0.32
C THR A 299 -16.65 -5.43 -1.07
N PHE A 300 -16.18 -5.74 -2.26
CA PHE A 300 -15.48 -4.86 -3.18
C PHE A 300 -16.35 -4.58 -4.40
N GLY A 301 -16.16 -3.39 -4.98
CA GLY A 301 -16.98 -2.86 -6.07
C GLY A 301 -18.09 -1.91 -5.59
N PRO A 302 -19.01 -1.53 -6.48
CA PRO A 302 -19.27 -2.12 -7.79
C PRO A 302 -18.14 -1.93 -8.82
N ALA A 303 -17.89 -2.95 -9.63
CA ALA A 303 -17.12 -2.84 -10.87
C ALA A 303 -18.05 -3.02 -12.07
N TYR A 304 -17.75 -2.41 -13.22
CA TYR A 304 -18.58 -2.51 -14.42
C TYR A 304 -17.78 -2.99 -15.62
N TYR A 305 -18.08 -4.21 -16.09
CA TYR A 305 -17.55 -4.73 -17.35
C TYR A 305 -18.48 -4.30 -18.47
N TYR A 306 -18.04 -3.33 -19.28
CA TYR A 306 -18.82 -2.73 -20.35
C TYR A 306 -18.35 -3.22 -21.72
N PHE A 307 -19.31 -3.57 -22.58
CA PHE A 307 -19.04 -4.01 -23.94
C PHE A 307 -19.77 -3.09 -24.92
N ASN A 308 -19.06 -2.58 -25.91
CA ASN A 308 -19.63 -1.72 -26.94
C ASN A 308 -19.27 -2.20 -28.34
N ARG A 309 -20.09 -1.76 -29.30
CA ARG A 309 -19.96 -2.07 -30.72
C ARG A 309 -20.13 -0.80 -31.53
N PHE A 310 -19.21 -0.54 -32.44
CA PHE A 310 -19.22 0.60 -33.34
C PHE A 310 -19.07 0.13 -34.80
N PRO A 311 -19.41 0.97 -35.81
CA PRO A 311 -19.22 0.62 -37.21
C PRO A 311 -17.75 0.37 -37.59
N GLU A 312 -17.56 -0.25 -38.75
CA GLU A 312 -16.23 -0.44 -39.37
C GLU A 312 -15.42 0.85 -39.44
N GLY A 313 -14.12 0.75 -39.14
CA GLY A 313 -13.18 1.87 -39.19
C GLY A 313 -13.27 2.85 -38.01
N SER A 314 -14.03 2.53 -36.95
CA SER A 314 -14.05 3.33 -35.73
C SER A 314 -12.76 3.16 -34.93
N ASP A 315 -12.28 4.24 -34.33
CA ASP A 315 -11.02 4.27 -33.58
C ASP A 315 -11.17 3.74 -32.15
N ILE A 316 -10.12 3.09 -31.62
CA ILE A 316 -10.09 2.55 -30.26
C ILE A 316 -10.42 3.60 -29.19
N LEU A 317 -9.96 4.83 -29.35
CA LEU A 317 -10.21 5.91 -28.40
C LEU A 317 -11.68 6.35 -28.41
N ALA A 318 -12.39 6.20 -29.53
CA ALA A 318 -13.83 6.49 -29.58
C ALA A 318 -14.64 5.47 -28.77
N LEU A 319 -14.28 4.19 -28.81
CA LEU A 319 -14.93 3.15 -28.00
C LEU A 319 -14.54 3.28 -26.51
N HIS A 320 -13.30 3.66 -26.22
CA HIS A 320 -12.85 3.99 -24.86
C HIS A 320 -13.63 5.18 -24.29
N GLU A 321 -13.78 6.27 -25.05
CA GLU A 321 -14.52 7.46 -24.62
C GLU A 321 -15.99 7.15 -24.32
N ASP A 322 -16.57 6.19 -25.03
CA ASP A 322 -17.90 5.70 -24.72
C ASP A 322 -17.95 4.95 -23.38
N ALA A 323 -16.95 4.10 -23.10
CA ALA A 323 -16.83 3.40 -21.82
C ALA A 323 -16.55 4.35 -20.64
N ALA A 324 -15.68 5.34 -20.82
CA ALA A 324 -15.26 6.29 -19.79
C ALA A 324 -16.43 7.14 -19.23
N LYS A 325 -17.53 7.29 -19.98
CA LYS A 325 -18.76 7.96 -19.50
C LYS A 325 -19.33 7.33 -18.24
N PHE A 326 -19.08 6.04 -18.03
CA PHE A 326 -19.59 5.29 -16.88
C PHE A 326 -18.64 5.32 -15.67
N ALA A 327 -17.51 6.04 -15.74
CA ALA A 327 -16.54 6.11 -14.64
C ALA A 327 -16.94 7.06 -13.49
N ASP A 328 -18.07 7.77 -13.60
CA ASP A 328 -18.60 8.60 -12.52
C ASP A 328 -19.29 7.73 -11.45
N PRO A 329 -18.87 7.72 -10.17
CA PRO A 329 -19.50 6.90 -9.12
C PRO A 329 -20.99 7.15 -8.91
N THR A 330 -21.55 8.23 -9.44
CA THR A 330 -22.98 8.58 -9.34
C THR A 330 -23.84 8.01 -10.47
N TRP A 331 -23.24 7.56 -11.59
CA TRP A 331 -23.96 7.29 -12.83
C TRP A 331 -25.11 6.27 -12.71
N ASN A 332 -24.95 5.26 -11.84
CA ASN A 332 -25.94 4.20 -11.62
C ASN A 332 -26.32 4.00 -10.15
N ALA A 333 -26.22 5.07 -9.34
CA ALA A 333 -26.50 4.98 -7.91
C ALA A 333 -27.90 4.44 -7.59
N GLU A 334 -28.93 4.83 -8.35
CA GLU A 334 -30.31 4.36 -8.16
C GLU A 334 -30.47 2.85 -8.40
N PHE A 335 -29.76 2.30 -9.39
CA PHE A 335 -29.74 0.86 -9.62
C PHE A 335 -29.03 0.12 -8.49
N TYR A 336 -27.86 0.60 -8.06
CA TYR A 336 -27.12 -0.02 -6.97
C TYR A 336 -27.88 0.00 -5.64
N ASP A 337 -28.62 1.07 -5.36
CA ASP A 337 -29.54 1.12 -4.22
C ASP A 337 -30.68 0.10 -4.33
N SER A 338 -31.18 -0.14 -5.54
CA SER A 338 -32.28 -1.08 -5.80
C SER A 338 -31.86 -2.54 -5.63
N ILE A 339 -30.58 -2.87 -5.83
CA ILE A 339 -30.02 -4.23 -5.65
C ILE A 339 -29.28 -4.40 -4.32
N ALA A 340 -29.21 -3.35 -3.49
CA ALA A 340 -28.44 -3.35 -2.24
C ALA A 340 -28.84 -4.48 -1.29
N GLU A 341 -30.11 -4.88 -1.27
CA GLU A 341 -30.59 -5.99 -0.45
C GLU A 341 -30.00 -7.36 -0.82
N HIS A 342 -29.55 -7.52 -2.07
CA HIS A 342 -28.96 -8.76 -2.59
C HIS A 342 -27.44 -8.82 -2.37
N VAL A 343 -26.78 -7.67 -2.18
CA VAL A 343 -25.32 -7.58 -2.08
C VAL A 343 -24.91 -7.34 -0.63
N THR A 344 -24.43 -8.41 0.01
CA THR A 344 -23.94 -8.37 1.40
C THR A 344 -22.91 -7.25 1.59
N ASN A 345 -23.03 -6.48 2.68
CA ASN A 345 -22.12 -5.39 3.04
C ASN A 345 -22.00 -4.23 2.04
N TYR A 346 -22.83 -4.17 1.00
CA TYR A 346 -22.93 -2.98 0.17
C TYR A 346 -23.50 -1.81 0.98
N VAL A 347 -22.92 -0.62 0.80
CA VAL A 347 -23.35 0.60 1.50
C VAL A 347 -24.10 1.49 0.51
N PRO A 348 -25.44 1.64 0.65
CA PRO A 348 -26.27 2.40 -0.29
C PRO A 348 -26.02 3.91 -0.21
N SER A 349 -26.51 4.65 -1.20
CA SER A 349 -26.37 6.11 -1.31
C SER A 349 -26.93 6.86 -0.09
N SER A 350 -27.94 6.30 0.57
CA SER A 350 -28.53 6.84 1.81
C SER A 350 -27.54 6.93 3.00
N LYS A 351 -26.40 6.24 2.90
CA LYS A 351 -25.28 6.25 3.85
C LYS A 351 -24.03 6.92 3.29
N ARG A 352 -24.19 7.70 2.22
CA ARG A 352 -23.11 8.42 1.55
C ARG A 352 -23.45 9.91 1.45
N ALA A 353 -22.43 10.75 1.31
CA ALA A 353 -22.53 12.20 1.23
C ALA A 353 -21.57 12.76 0.19
N THR A 354 -21.75 14.03 -0.17
CA THR A 354 -20.79 14.79 -0.97
C THR A 354 -19.87 15.58 -0.04
N TRP A 355 -18.57 15.30 -0.09
CA TRP A 355 -17.55 16.06 0.63
C TRP A 355 -16.97 17.16 -0.25
N LYS A 356 -16.69 18.33 0.34
CA LYS A 356 -16.11 19.47 -0.37
C LYS A 356 -14.91 20.05 0.36
N LEU A 357 -13.96 20.58 -0.40
CA LEU A 357 -12.75 21.23 0.07
C LEU A 357 -12.64 22.64 -0.52
N HIS A 358 -12.10 23.56 0.28
CA HIS A 358 -11.33 24.71 -0.21
C HIS A 358 -9.97 24.71 0.49
N VAL A 359 -8.87 24.82 -0.26
CA VAL A 359 -7.51 24.88 0.29
C VAL A 359 -6.73 26.05 -0.28
N ASP A 360 -6.09 26.83 0.59
CA ASP A 360 -5.08 27.80 0.17
C ASP A 360 -3.80 27.03 -0.24
N LEU A 361 -3.57 26.83 -1.54
CA LEU A 361 -2.45 26.07 -2.08
C LEU A 361 -1.11 26.85 -2.03
N PRO A 362 0.04 26.14 -1.92
CA PRO A 362 1.36 26.69 -2.23
C PRO A 362 1.44 27.20 -3.68
N GLN A 363 2.21 28.26 -3.93
CA GLN A 363 2.27 28.91 -5.24
C GLN A 363 2.84 28.02 -6.35
N ASN A 364 3.73 27.10 -6.00
CA ASN A 364 4.38 26.13 -6.88
C ASN A 364 3.57 24.85 -7.10
N ALA A 365 2.43 24.66 -6.43
CA ALA A 365 1.64 23.44 -6.55
C ALA A 365 1.16 23.20 -7.99
N LYS A 366 1.36 21.96 -8.48
CA LYS A 366 0.82 21.46 -9.75
C LYS A 366 0.07 20.15 -9.51
N ARG A 367 -0.99 19.93 -10.29
CA ARG A 367 -1.89 18.76 -10.16
C ARG A 367 -2.21 18.39 -8.69
N PRO A 368 -2.65 19.35 -7.85
CA PRO A 368 -2.95 19.06 -6.45
C PRO A 368 -4.08 18.02 -6.32
N LEU A 369 -3.94 17.11 -5.36
CA LEU A 369 -4.90 16.03 -5.10
C LEU A 369 -5.31 16.02 -3.62
N ALA A 370 -6.61 15.95 -3.36
CA ALA A 370 -7.15 15.67 -2.02
C ALA A 370 -7.48 14.18 -1.91
N VAL A 371 -7.01 13.53 -0.85
CA VAL A 371 -7.26 12.12 -0.53
C VAL A 371 -7.95 12.03 0.83
N LEU A 372 -9.12 11.37 0.87
CA LEU A 372 -9.74 10.90 2.10
C LEU A 372 -9.42 9.42 2.27
N SER A 373 -8.78 9.04 3.38
CA SER A 373 -8.36 7.66 3.63
C SER A 373 -8.59 7.26 5.10
N GLN A 374 -8.16 6.05 5.46
CA GLN A 374 -8.15 5.57 6.84
C GLN A 374 -7.56 6.64 7.79
N ASN A 375 -8.27 6.92 8.88
CA ASN A 375 -7.84 7.91 9.86
C ASN A 375 -6.54 7.45 10.56
N GLY A 376 -5.61 8.37 10.80
CA GLY A 376 -4.40 8.12 11.59
C GLY A 376 -3.19 7.52 10.86
N VAL A 377 -3.33 7.01 9.63
CA VAL A 377 -2.25 6.36 8.86
C VAL A 377 -2.07 6.97 7.46
N ASP A 378 -0.95 6.73 6.79
CA ASP A 378 -0.79 7.17 5.40
C ASP A 378 -1.82 6.46 4.49
N PHE A 379 -2.24 7.11 3.40
CA PHE A 379 -3.23 6.51 2.50
C PHE A 379 -2.72 5.23 1.83
N GLN A 380 -1.40 5.06 1.69
CA GLN A 380 -0.79 3.83 1.18
C GLN A 380 -0.78 2.68 2.21
N GLU A 381 -1.23 2.92 3.44
CA GLU A 381 -1.28 1.93 4.54
C GLU A 381 -2.72 1.58 4.95
N ASN A 382 -3.71 1.88 4.11
CA ASN A 382 -5.12 1.69 4.45
C ASN A 382 -5.55 0.21 4.56
N VAL A 383 -4.64 -0.74 4.34
CA VAL A 383 -4.85 -2.18 4.58
C VAL A 383 -4.97 -2.54 6.06
N LEU A 384 -4.48 -1.68 6.95
CA LEU A 384 -4.47 -1.90 8.40
C LEU A 384 -5.89 -1.93 8.99
N ASP A 385 -6.83 -1.20 8.39
CA ASP A 385 -8.26 -1.36 8.62
C ASP A 385 -8.91 -2.00 7.39
N THR A 386 -9.20 -3.29 7.50
CA THR A 386 -9.85 -4.07 6.44
C THR A 386 -11.27 -3.59 6.10
N LYS A 387 -11.81 -2.60 6.80
CA LYS A 387 -13.11 -1.94 6.50
C LYS A 387 -12.97 -0.50 6.04
N ALA A 388 -11.74 0.02 5.92
CA ALA A 388 -11.48 1.38 5.47
C ALA A 388 -11.97 1.58 4.03
N TYR A 389 -12.42 2.80 3.76
CA TYR A 389 -12.73 3.30 2.43
C TYR A 389 -11.76 4.42 2.09
N GLN A 390 -11.53 4.64 0.80
CA GLN A 390 -10.67 5.71 0.31
C GLN A 390 -11.34 6.48 -0.81
N TYR A 391 -11.03 7.77 -0.94
CA TYR A 391 -11.56 8.62 -1.98
C TYR A 391 -10.54 9.67 -2.36
N TRP A 392 -10.57 10.15 -3.60
CA TRP A 392 -9.74 11.28 -4.00
C TRP A 392 -10.39 12.10 -5.09
N ALA A 393 -9.96 13.36 -5.20
CA ALA A 393 -10.31 14.25 -6.30
C ALA A 393 -9.17 15.23 -6.56
N ASN A 394 -8.99 15.59 -7.83
CA ASN A 394 -8.13 16.71 -8.21
C ASN A 394 -8.70 18.00 -7.61
N ILE A 395 -7.80 18.87 -7.15
CA ILE A 395 -8.12 20.21 -6.69
C ILE A 395 -7.92 21.16 -7.88
N ASP A 396 -8.87 22.05 -8.12
CA ASP A 396 -8.76 23.04 -9.19
C ASP A 396 -7.76 24.18 -8.86
N ASP A 397 -7.50 25.05 -9.84
CA ASP A 397 -6.56 26.17 -9.71
C ASP A 397 -7.01 27.20 -8.65
N GLU A 398 -8.31 27.21 -8.30
CA GLU A 398 -8.88 28.04 -7.24
C GLU A 398 -8.86 27.36 -5.86
N GLY A 399 -8.36 26.13 -5.74
CA GLY A 399 -8.23 25.40 -4.48
C GLY A 399 -9.47 24.61 -4.07
N TYR A 400 -10.44 24.38 -4.94
CA TYR A 400 -11.65 23.61 -4.64
C TYR A 400 -11.56 22.16 -5.11
N ALA A 401 -12.17 21.26 -4.33
CA ALA A 401 -12.41 19.88 -4.75
C ALA A 401 -13.78 19.40 -4.26
N THR A 402 -14.38 18.46 -5.00
CA THR A 402 -15.64 17.79 -4.63
C THR A 402 -15.50 16.29 -4.82
N ILE A 403 -15.84 15.53 -3.79
CA ILE A 403 -15.87 14.07 -3.83
C ILE A 403 -17.32 13.62 -3.56
N PRO A 404 -18.03 13.06 -4.55
CA PRO A 404 -19.37 12.49 -4.34
C PRO A 404 -19.29 11.10 -3.69
N MET A 405 -20.44 10.61 -3.22
CA MET A 405 -20.62 9.22 -2.76
C MET A 405 -19.64 8.76 -1.65
N VAL A 406 -19.15 9.69 -0.83
CA VAL A 406 -18.29 9.38 0.32
C VAL A 406 -19.13 8.73 1.40
N LYS A 407 -18.78 7.50 1.80
CA LYS A 407 -19.44 6.79 2.89
C LYS A 407 -19.36 7.61 4.19
N GLU A 408 -20.43 7.61 4.98
CA GLU A 408 -20.39 8.22 6.31
C GLU A 408 -19.28 7.60 7.17
N GLY A 409 -18.47 8.42 7.83
CA GLY A 409 -17.28 7.95 8.51
C GLY A 409 -16.35 9.07 9.01
N THR A 410 -15.21 8.66 9.55
CA THR A 410 -14.12 9.57 9.95
C THR A 410 -12.88 9.23 9.15
N TYR A 411 -12.29 10.25 8.54
CA TYR A 411 -11.21 10.10 7.56
C TYR A 411 -10.01 10.97 7.93
N ARG A 412 -8.83 10.57 7.46
CA ARG A 412 -7.71 11.49 7.26
C ARG A 412 -7.88 12.18 5.92
N LEU A 413 -7.70 13.50 5.88
CA LEU A 413 -7.46 14.27 4.67
C LEU A 413 -5.95 14.42 4.47
N THR A 414 -5.43 13.90 3.36
CA THR A 414 -4.08 14.17 2.86
C THR A 414 -4.17 15.00 1.58
N ILE A 415 -3.44 16.11 1.49
CA ILE A 415 -3.28 16.87 0.25
C ILE A 415 -1.81 16.87 -0.12
N TYR A 416 -1.53 16.47 -1.36
CA TYR A 416 -0.21 16.57 -1.98
C TYR A 416 -0.36 17.18 -3.37
N ALA A 417 0.75 17.69 -3.91
CA ALA A 417 0.81 18.29 -5.24
C ALA A 417 2.22 18.15 -5.77
N ASP A 418 2.31 17.99 -7.09
CA ASP A 418 3.55 17.97 -7.80
C ASP A 418 4.27 19.33 -7.61
N GLY A 419 5.58 19.29 -7.42
CA GLY A 419 6.43 20.47 -7.21
C GLY A 419 6.53 20.97 -5.77
N VAL A 420 5.83 20.33 -4.81
CA VAL A 420 5.77 20.76 -3.40
C VAL A 420 6.34 19.69 -2.46
N PHE A 421 7.32 20.05 -1.65
CA PHE A 421 7.77 19.21 -0.53
C PHE A 421 6.79 19.24 0.65
N GLY A 422 6.58 18.05 1.23
CA GLY A 422 5.66 17.84 2.35
C GLY A 422 4.20 17.71 1.92
N HIS A 423 3.34 17.25 2.83
CA HIS A 423 1.90 17.09 2.58
C HIS A 423 1.09 17.88 3.63
N TYR A 424 -0.10 18.33 3.25
CA TYR A 424 -1.08 18.72 4.26
C TYR A 424 -1.76 17.47 4.80
N ILE A 425 -1.75 17.29 6.12
CA ILE A 425 -2.40 16.15 6.80
C ILE A 425 -3.37 16.69 7.84
N LYS A 426 -4.62 16.20 7.82
CA LYS A 426 -5.62 16.47 8.83
C LYS A 426 -6.42 15.20 9.14
N ASP A 427 -6.22 14.67 10.33
CA ASP A 427 -7.05 13.60 10.89
C ASP A 427 -8.43 14.11 11.34
N ASP A 428 -9.31 13.16 11.64
CA ASP A 428 -10.63 13.37 12.22
C ASP A 428 -11.58 14.22 11.35
N VAL A 429 -11.46 14.11 10.02
CA VAL A 429 -12.43 14.67 9.08
C VAL A 429 -13.68 13.80 9.09
N VAL A 430 -14.71 14.26 9.79
CA VAL A 430 -16.00 13.58 9.88
C VAL A 430 -16.85 13.88 8.65
N VAL A 431 -17.36 12.82 8.01
CA VAL A 431 -18.36 12.88 6.94
C VAL A 431 -19.65 12.27 7.46
N THR A 432 -20.73 13.04 7.46
CA THR A 432 -22.05 12.57 7.92
C THR A 432 -23.04 12.53 6.77
N ALA A 433 -23.63 11.36 6.51
CA ALA A 433 -24.87 11.28 5.74
C ALA A 433 -26.04 11.64 6.67
N SER A 434 -26.94 12.53 6.24
CA SER A 434 -28.22 12.71 6.94
C SER A 434 -29.32 12.04 6.13
N SER A 435 -30.22 11.33 6.78
CA SER A 435 -31.26 10.53 6.14
C SER A 435 -32.09 11.40 5.18
N GLY A 436 -31.84 11.26 3.88
CA GLY A 436 -32.56 11.97 2.80
C GLY A 436 -32.05 13.38 2.45
N VAL A 437 -30.99 13.89 3.09
CA VAL A 437 -30.37 15.18 2.72
C VAL A 437 -28.84 15.04 2.76
N SER A 438 -28.18 15.22 1.62
CA SER A 438 -26.73 15.41 1.56
C SER A 438 -26.38 16.67 2.37
N VAL A 439 -25.78 16.51 3.55
CA VAL A 439 -25.24 17.65 4.30
C VAL A 439 -23.92 17.99 3.64
N MET A 440 -23.90 19.11 2.92
CA MET A 440 -22.67 19.63 2.35
C MET A 440 -21.73 20.10 3.47
N GLN A 441 -20.68 19.33 3.74
CA GLN A 441 -19.62 19.73 4.65
C GLN A 441 -18.45 20.26 3.84
N MET A 442 -18.18 21.57 3.98
CA MET A 442 -17.01 22.20 3.37
C MET A 442 -15.86 22.22 4.37
N THR A 443 -14.81 21.47 4.05
CA THR A 443 -13.54 21.52 4.78
C THR A 443 -12.71 22.68 4.25
N HIS A 444 -12.11 23.45 5.15
CA HIS A 444 -11.14 24.48 4.79
C HIS A 444 -9.76 24.06 5.26
N ALA A 445 -8.76 24.24 4.40
CA ALA A 445 -7.36 23.97 4.70
C ALA A 445 -6.49 25.14 4.24
N ARG A 446 -5.31 25.25 4.86
CA ARG A 446 -4.25 26.15 4.41
C ARG A 446 -2.96 25.36 4.41
N TRP A 447 -2.34 25.26 3.25
CA TRP A 447 -1.15 24.46 3.07
C TRP A 447 0.02 25.34 2.64
N ARG A 448 1.21 25.03 3.16
CA ARG A 448 2.48 25.65 2.82
C ARG A 448 3.47 24.54 2.56
N GLU A 449 4.33 24.76 1.58
CA GLU A 449 5.47 23.87 1.32
C GLU A 449 6.30 23.75 2.60
N GLU A 450 6.70 22.52 2.93
CA GLU A 450 7.61 22.25 4.02
C GLU A 450 9.00 22.76 3.67
N THR A 451 9.69 23.42 4.60
CA THR A 451 11.05 23.97 4.40
C THR A 451 11.84 23.90 5.69
N GLU A 452 13.15 23.66 5.57
CA GLU A 452 14.10 23.60 6.69
C GLU A 452 15.09 24.78 6.67
N GLY A 453 15.02 25.66 5.67
CA GLY A 453 15.91 26.81 5.54
C GLY A 453 15.94 27.38 4.14
N VAL A 454 17.09 27.95 3.77
CA VAL A 454 17.32 28.42 2.39
C VAL A 454 17.68 27.22 1.53
N GLU A 455 16.86 26.93 0.52
CA GLU A 455 17.16 25.94 -0.52
C GLU A 455 18.43 26.35 -1.28
N ILE A 456 19.46 25.52 -1.21
CA ILE A 456 20.71 25.68 -1.95
C ILE A 456 20.55 25.08 -3.34
N TRP A 457 20.01 23.87 -3.39
CA TRP A 457 19.71 23.17 -4.63
C TRP A 457 18.62 22.12 -4.42
N ARG A 458 18.04 21.73 -5.56
CA ARG A 458 17.08 20.64 -5.70
C ARG A 458 17.53 19.77 -6.87
N LEU A 459 17.34 18.46 -6.74
CA LEU A 459 17.49 17.48 -7.80
C LEU A 459 16.18 16.70 -7.88
N GLY A 460 15.57 16.66 -9.06
CA GLY A 460 14.25 16.10 -9.30
C GLY A 460 13.11 17.05 -8.99
N TYR A 461 11.91 16.54 -9.17
CA TYR A 461 10.66 17.26 -9.10
C TYR A 461 9.71 16.50 -8.17
N PRO A 462 9.38 17.03 -6.97
CA PRO A 462 8.64 16.28 -5.96
C PRO A 462 7.20 16.03 -6.43
N ASP A 463 6.95 14.86 -7.01
CA ASP A 463 5.67 14.44 -7.59
C ASP A 463 5.35 12.96 -7.31
N ARG A 464 6.17 12.33 -6.44
CA ARG A 464 6.15 10.91 -6.07
C ARG A 464 6.54 9.97 -7.22
N SER A 465 7.25 10.47 -8.22
CA SER A 465 7.70 9.71 -9.38
C SER A 465 9.22 9.79 -9.57
N ALA A 466 9.80 8.74 -10.13
CA ALA A 466 11.16 8.75 -10.67
C ALA A 466 11.19 9.02 -12.18
N GLY A 467 10.14 9.67 -12.70
CA GLY A 467 9.81 9.70 -14.11
C GLY A 467 10.70 10.62 -14.94
N GLU A 468 11.24 11.70 -14.38
CA GLU A 468 12.02 12.72 -15.11
C GLU A 468 13.46 12.28 -15.43
N TYR A 469 13.92 11.21 -14.79
CA TYR A 469 15.28 10.71 -14.91
C TYR A 469 15.49 9.88 -16.17
N ARG A 470 16.76 9.60 -16.51
CA ARG A 470 17.14 8.78 -17.67
C ARG A 470 16.43 7.41 -17.59
N HIS A 471 15.85 6.98 -18.71
CA HIS A 471 15.03 5.77 -18.84
C HIS A 471 13.74 5.74 -18.00
N GLY A 472 13.32 6.88 -17.45
CA GLY A 472 11.99 7.12 -16.92
C GLY A 472 10.96 7.36 -18.03
N THR A 473 10.31 8.51 -17.99
CA THR A 473 9.24 8.97 -18.92
C THR A 473 9.74 9.47 -20.27
N ALA A 474 11.06 9.42 -20.49
CA ALA A 474 11.65 9.62 -21.81
C ALA A 474 10.92 8.74 -22.84
N ARG A 475 10.78 9.25 -24.06
CA ARG A 475 10.02 8.57 -25.12
C ARG A 475 10.95 7.75 -25.97
N ASP A 476 10.67 6.46 -26.11
CA ASP A 476 11.42 5.59 -26.99
C ASP A 476 11.29 6.08 -28.44
N THR A 477 12.42 6.25 -29.12
CA THR A 477 12.45 6.76 -30.50
C THR A 477 12.55 5.65 -31.54
N LYS A 478 12.60 4.38 -31.13
CA LYS A 478 12.78 3.22 -32.03
C LYS A 478 11.45 2.71 -32.58
N HIS A 479 10.39 2.83 -31.80
CA HIS A 479 9.06 2.31 -32.12
C HIS A 479 8.06 3.43 -32.41
N THR A 480 7.05 3.16 -33.24
CA THR A 480 6.17 4.22 -33.77
C THR A 480 5.18 4.79 -32.76
N LEU A 481 4.85 4.06 -31.69
CA LEU A 481 3.97 4.56 -30.62
C LEU A 481 4.72 5.35 -29.55
N HIS A 482 6.06 5.38 -29.61
CA HIS A 482 6.89 6.13 -28.68
C HIS A 482 6.50 5.91 -27.20
N PRO A 483 6.48 4.65 -26.71
CA PRO A 483 6.17 4.40 -25.30
C PRO A 483 7.18 5.11 -24.40
N GLU A 484 6.77 5.36 -23.16
CA GLU A 484 7.68 5.79 -22.11
C GLU A 484 8.67 4.66 -21.82
N GLU A 485 9.96 4.98 -21.71
CA GLU A 485 11.03 3.99 -21.59
C GLU A 485 10.87 3.09 -20.36
N TYR A 486 10.41 3.62 -19.22
CA TYR A 486 10.15 2.80 -18.02
C TYR A 486 9.09 1.71 -18.25
N ARG A 487 8.19 1.88 -19.25
CA ARG A 487 7.17 0.87 -19.58
C ARG A 487 7.75 -0.30 -20.38
N ILE A 488 8.93 -0.12 -20.97
CA ILE A 488 9.69 -1.19 -21.60
C ILE A 488 10.41 -1.98 -20.49
N TYR A 489 10.59 -3.28 -20.70
CA TYR A 489 11.31 -4.14 -19.78
C TYR A 489 12.68 -3.53 -19.42
N TRP A 490 12.93 -3.33 -18.12
CA TRP A 490 14.11 -2.61 -17.59
C TRP A 490 15.45 -3.09 -18.14
N GLY A 491 15.57 -4.39 -18.48
CA GLY A 491 16.79 -4.98 -19.06
C GLY A 491 17.06 -4.58 -20.52
N ALA A 492 16.17 -3.80 -21.14
CA ALA A 492 16.39 -3.18 -22.45
C ALA A 492 17.43 -2.05 -22.42
N TYR A 493 17.73 -1.51 -21.23
CA TYR A 493 18.71 -0.45 -21.00
C TYR A 493 19.84 -0.98 -20.12
N ASP A 494 21.09 -0.64 -20.45
CA ASP A 494 22.26 -1.15 -19.74
C ASP A 494 22.95 -0.02 -18.96
N PHE A 495 22.71 0.00 -17.64
CA PHE A 495 23.26 1.00 -16.74
C PHE A 495 24.80 1.11 -16.82
N VAL A 496 25.51 0.00 -17.05
CA VAL A 496 26.99 0.00 -17.08
C VAL A 496 27.50 0.61 -18.39
N GLU A 497 26.73 0.50 -19.47
CA GLU A 497 27.03 1.20 -20.72
C GLU A 497 26.68 2.68 -20.65
N ASP A 498 25.58 3.04 -19.98
CA ASP A 498 25.17 4.43 -19.79
C ASP A 498 26.08 5.20 -18.80
N PHE A 499 26.55 4.52 -17.75
CA PHE A 499 27.35 5.09 -16.66
C PHE A 499 28.61 4.26 -16.37
N PRO A 500 29.59 4.18 -17.30
CA PRO A 500 30.76 3.32 -17.16
C PRO A 500 31.63 3.67 -15.93
N GLU A 501 31.71 4.96 -15.59
CA GLU A 501 32.45 5.47 -14.42
C GLU A 501 31.55 5.69 -13.20
N GLY A 502 30.28 5.28 -13.26
CA GLY A 502 29.25 5.54 -12.25
C GLY A 502 28.59 6.92 -12.37
N VAL A 503 27.66 7.20 -11.45
CA VAL A 503 26.89 8.46 -11.45
C VAL A 503 27.61 9.53 -10.62
N ARG A 504 27.99 10.63 -11.28
CA ARG A 504 28.41 11.87 -10.63
C ARG A 504 27.63 13.05 -11.21
N PHE A 505 26.62 13.48 -10.49
CA PHE A 505 25.75 14.60 -10.85
C PHE A 505 26.29 15.91 -10.27
N LYS A 506 26.69 16.86 -11.10
CA LYS A 506 27.13 18.19 -10.67
C LYS A 506 25.97 19.17 -10.79
N VAL A 507 25.49 19.68 -9.66
CA VAL A 507 24.42 20.68 -9.60
C VAL A 507 24.79 21.91 -10.43
N GLY A 508 23.88 22.31 -11.32
CA GLY A 508 24.07 23.43 -12.25
C GLY A 508 24.77 23.09 -13.56
N GLU A 509 25.32 21.88 -13.71
CA GLU A 509 25.99 21.41 -14.92
C GLU A 509 25.34 20.15 -15.52
N SER A 510 25.05 19.15 -14.68
CA SER A 510 24.40 17.90 -15.07
C SER A 510 22.91 18.08 -15.36
N LYS A 511 22.34 17.17 -16.13
CA LYS A 511 20.91 17.13 -16.48
C LYS A 511 20.26 15.86 -15.96
N GLU A 512 19.15 16.00 -15.24
CA GLU A 512 18.46 14.88 -14.59
C GLU A 512 18.04 13.78 -15.59
N ALA A 513 17.56 14.16 -16.76
CA ALA A 513 17.13 13.22 -17.80
C ALA A 513 18.27 12.48 -18.53
N GLU A 514 19.53 12.89 -18.34
CA GLU A 514 20.69 12.31 -19.03
C GLU A 514 21.70 11.68 -18.06
N ASP A 515 21.97 12.36 -16.94
CA ASP A 515 23.07 12.09 -16.00
C ASP A 515 22.61 11.46 -14.68
N TRP A 516 21.33 11.10 -14.57
CA TRP A 516 20.75 10.40 -13.41
C TRP A 516 19.84 9.28 -13.91
N ASN A 517 20.09 8.03 -13.51
CA ASN A 517 19.24 6.91 -13.91
C ASN A 517 17.98 6.84 -13.03
N TYR A 518 16.84 6.42 -13.59
CA TYR A 518 15.58 6.31 -12.83
C TYR A 518 15.62 5.24 -11.71
N ILE A 519 16.59 4.31 -11.75
CA ILE A 519 16.84 3.32 -10.70
C ILE A 519 18.30 3.40 -10.23
N HIS A 520 18.50 3.56 -8.93
CA HIS A 520 19.80 3.41 -8.27
C HIS A 520 19.97 1.98 -7.76
N TRP A 521 20.87 1.25 -8.41
CA TRP A 521 21.11 -0.16 -8.18
C TRP A 521 22.19 -0.40 -7.12
N SER A 522 22.05 -1.47 -6.35
CA SER A 522 23.13 -1.98 -5.51
C SER A 522 24.12 -2.89 -6.27
N VAL A 523 23.60 -3.61 -7.26
CA VAL A 523 24.30 -4.41 -8.27
C VAL A 523 23.46 -4.41 -9.54
N PHE A 524 24.07 -4.40 -10.73
CA PHE A 524 23.33 -4.33 -11.99
C PHE A 524 23.39 -5.65 -12.79
N GLY A 525 22.32 -5.97 -13.52
CA GLY A 525 22.21 -7.19 -14.32
C GLY A 525 21.87 -8.44 -13.49
N GLY A 526 22.31 -9.61 -13.95
CA GLY A 526 22.09 -10.88 -13.29
C GLY A 526 20.92 -11.69 -13.85
N ARG A 527 20.36 -12.58 -13.01
CA ARG A 527 19.46 -13.67 -13.39
C ARG A 527 18.28 -13.29 -14.30
N SER A 528 17.70 -12.11 -14.13
CA SER A 528 16.55 -11.63 -14.92
C SER A 528 16.90 -10.43 -15.80
N ASN A 529 18.16 -10.31 -16.23
CA ASN A 529 18.59 -9.39 -17.27
C ASN A 529 19.12 -10.21 -18.45
N TYR A 530 18.37 -10.24 -19.54
CA TYR A 530 18.70 -11.05 -20.72
C TYR A 530 19.99 -10.61 -21.41
N ASN A 531 20.26 -9.30 -21.45
CA ASN A 531 21.42 -8.73 -22.13
C ASN A 531 22.69 -8.81 -21.26
N ARG A 532 22.52 -8.80 -19.93
CA ARG A 532 23.59 -8.90 -18.91
C ARG A 532 23.24 -9.97 -17.86
N PRO A 533 23.34 -11.28 -18.20
CA PRO A 533 22.94 -12.36 -17.30
C PRO A 533 23.91 -12.56 -16.11
N GLU A 534 25.15 -12.07 -16.23
CA GLU A 534 26.12 -12.07 -15.15
C GLU A 534 26.06 -10.73 -14.40
N PRO A 535 25.89 -10.72 -13.07
CA PRO A 535 25.77 -9.49 -12.30
C PRO A 535 27.08 -8.69 -12.32
N TYR A 536 26.97 -7.39 -12.59
CA TYR A 536 28.07 -6.44 -12.50
C TYR A 536 27.97 -5.70 -11.17
N VAL A 537 28.88 -6.05 -10.26
CA VAL A 537 28.96 -5.46 -8.91
C VAL A 537 29.70 -4.11 -8.93
N GLY A 538 30.64 -3.94 -9.86
CA GLY A 538 31.49 -2.75 -9.92
C GLY A 538 32.54 -2.69 -8.80
N ASP A 539 33.18 -1.54 -8.65
CA ASP A 539 34.15 -1.22 -7.58
C ASP A 539 33.60 -0.16 -6.60
N GLY A 540 32.30 0.13 -6.71
CA GLY A 540 31.61 1.22 -6.02
C GLY A 540 30.82 2.10 -6.99
N ASN A 541 31.13 2.07 -8.28
CA ASN A 541 30.49 2.87 -9.33
C ASN A 541 28.99 2.55 -9.58
N VAL A 542 28.48 1.43 -9.05
CA VAL A 542 27.06 1.06 -9.15
C VAL A 542 26.27 1.56 -7.94
N ASN A 543 26.72 1.19 -6.74
CA ASN A 543 25.98 1.39 -5.48
C ASN A 543 26.24 2.73 -4.79
N ASN A 544 27.20 3.53 -5.28
CA ASN A 544 27.49 4.88 -4.78
C ASN A 544 27.23 5.90 -5.88
N TRP A 545 26.28 6.81 -5.65
CA TRP A 545 25.98 7.91 -6.56
C TRP A 545 26.39 9.23 -5.92
N THR A 546 27.08 10.09 -6.66
CA THR A 546 27.62 11.33 -6.12
C THR A 546 26.82 12.53 -6.60
N VAL A 547 26.40 13.41 -5.69
CA VAL A 547 25.85 14.74 -5.98
C VAL A 547 26.88 15.78 -5.56
N ALA A 548 27.51 16.44 -6.54
CA ALA A 548 28.50 17.49 -6.34
C ALA A 548 27.86 18.87 -6.49
N PHE A 549 28.27 19.84 -5.68
CA PHE A 549 27.73 21.20 -5.70
C PHE A 549 28.72 22.20 -5.11
N ASP A 550 28.66 23.45 -5.56
CA ASP A 550 29.54 24.50 -5.04
C ASP A 550 28.82 25.36 -4.01
N LEU A 551 29.56 25.78 -2.99
CA LEU A 551 29.10 26.71 -1.97
C LEU A 551 30.02 27.91 -1.85
N ASP A 552 29.43 29.10 -1.85
CA ASP A 552 30.11 30.31 -1.41
C ASP A 552 30.24 30.32 0.11
N LYS A 553 31.29 30.97 0.62
CA LYS A 553 31.48 31.13 2.07
C LYS A 553 30.25 31.71 2.76
N ALA A 554 29.57 32.69 2.15
CA ALA A 554 28.38 33.33 2.73
C ALA A 554 27.19 32.37 2.91
N GLN A 555 27.13 31.27 2.14
CA GLN A 555 26.07 30.26 2.26
C GLN A 555 26.25 29.34 3.48
N ILE A 556 27.47 29.24 4.02
CA ILE A 556 27.81 28.39 5.17
C ILE A 556 28.23 29.18 6.43
N GLU A 557 28.66 30.43 6.27
CA GLU A 557 29.07 31.26 7.39
C GLU A 557 27.87 31.58 8.30
N TRP A 558 28.06 31.44 9.62
CA TRP A 558 27.04 31.69 10.64
C TRP A 558 25.78 30.81 10.56
N LYS A 559 25.84 29.71 9.81
CA LYS A 559 24.75 28.73 9.71
C LYS A 559 24.82 27.74 10.87
N ARG A 560 23.65 27.20 11.24
CA ARG A 560 23.50 26.33 12.43
C ARG A 560 23.08 24.91 12.07
N GLN A 561 22.37 24.75 10.96
CA GLN A 561 21.82 23.48 10.52
C GLN A 561 21.88 23.38 9.00
N ALA A 562 22.24 22.20 8.51
CA ALA A 562 22.09 21.80 7.13
C ALA A 562 21.18 20.57 7.08
N THR A 563 20.33 20.47 6.06
CA THR A 563 19.38 19.37 5.92
C THR A 563 19.33 18.91 4.47
N LEU A 564 19.62 17.63 4.25
CA LEU A 564 19.34 16.94 3.00
C LEU A 564 18.04 16.16 3.17
N THR A 565 16.99 16.60 2.50
CA THR A 565 15.73 15.84 2.38
C THR A 565 15.85 14.91 1.18
N VAL A 566 15.59 13.62 1.40
CA VAL A 566 15.55 12.59 0.35
C VAL A 566 14.14 12.03 0.31
N GLN A 567 13.47 12.13 -0.84
CA GLN A 567 12.22 11.46 -1.14
C GLN A 567 12.49 10.37 -2.18
N LEU A 568 11.94 9.17 -1.95
CA LEU A 568 12.03 8.04 -2.85
C LEU A 568 10.62 7.69 -3.34
N ALA A 569 10.48 7.56 -4.65
CA ALA A 569 9.26 7.10 -5.32
C ALA A 569 9.04 5.59 -5.16
N GLY A 570 10.10 4.84 -4.83
CA GLY A 570 10.04 3.39 -4.56
C GLY A 570 11.36 2.84 -4.04
N VAL A 571 11.29 1.72 -3.30
CA VAL A 571 12.45 1.06 -2.69
C VAL A 571 12.29 -0.44 -2.74
N LYS A 572 13.19 -1.17 -3.39
CA LYS A 572 13.26 -2.63 -3.28
C LYS A 572 14.25 -3.02 -2.20
N THR A 573 13.76 -3.44 -1.03
CA THR A 573 14.57 -4.12 -0.02
C THR A 573 14.72 -5.62 -0.35
N ALA A 574 15.43 -6.38 0.48
CA ALA A 574 15.48 -7.83 0.31
C ALA A 574 14.18 -8.58 0.67
N ALA A 575 13.16 -7.89 1.19
CA ALA A 575 11.83 -8.48 1.34
C ALA A 575 11.08 -8.61 0.00
N GLY A 576 11.58 -7.98 -1.07
CA GLY A 576 10.94 -8.00 -2.38
C GLY A 576 9.55 -7.39 -2.31
N ASN A 577 8.55 -8.06 -2.90
CA ASN A 577 7.13 -7.67 -2.75
C ASN A 577 6.42 -8.42 -1.64
N THR A 578 7.09 -9.31 -0.90
CA THR A 578 6.37 -10.11 0.09
C THR A 578 5.96 -9.31 1.31
N ASP A 579 6.69 -8.22 1.60
CA ASP A 579 6.62 -7.46 2.85
C ASP A 579 6.72 -8.35 4.09
N VAL A 580 7.33 -9.54 3.94
CA VAL A 580 7.57 -10.49 5.02
C VAL A 580 9.01 -10.37 5.47
N TYR A 581 9.18 -10.11 6.77
CA TYR A 581 10.50 -10.13 7.38
C TYR A 581 11.12 -11.54 7.34
N ASN A 582 12.33 -11.63 6.80
CA ASN A 582 13.14 -12.85 6.83
C ASN A 582 14.52 -12.52 7.42
N ALA A 583 14.82 -13.05 8.61
CA ALA A 583 16.09 -12.82 9.29
C ALA A 583 17.31 -13.38 8.53
N SER A 584 17.10 -14.28 7.57
CA SER A 584 18.17 -14.80 6.71
C SER A 584 18.55 -13.82 5.58
N GLU A 585 17.70 -12.82 5.31
CA GLU A 585 17.94 -11.79 4.31
C GLU A 585 18.60 -10.56 4.97
N PRO A 586 19.92 -10.32 4.78
CA PRO A 586 20.66 -9.29 5.49
C PRO A 586 20.16 -7.86 5.20
N TYR A 587 19.52 -7.67 4.04
CA TYR A 587 19.00 -6.38 3.58
C TYR A 587 17.46 -6.33 3.60
N ALA A 588 16.80 -7.17 4.41
CA ALA A 588 15.35 -7.09 4.59
C ALA A 588 14.96 -5.70 5.10
N ASN A 589 15.72 -5.18 6.07
CA ASN A 589 15.74 -3.75 6.35
C ASN A 589 16.95 -3.17 5.63
N LEU A 590 16.72 -2.28 4.66
CA LEU A 590 17.76 -1.76 3.77
C LEU A 590 18.42 -0.53 4.41
N PRO A 591 19.72 -0.57 4.74
CA PRO A 591 20.44 0.63 5.15
C PRO A 591 20.78 1.48 3.91
N TYR A 592 20.35 2.73 3.94
CA TYR A 592 20.69 3.77 2.98
C TYR A 592 21.58 4.81 3.67
N THR A 593 22.78 5.01 3.16
CA THR A 593 23.79 5.86 3.80
C THR A 593 24.06 7.09 2.95
N VAL A 594 24.28 8.23 3.59
CA VAL A 594 24.74 9.46 2.96
C VAL A 594 26.06 9.88 3.60
N SER A 595 27.07 10.13 2.77
CA SER A 595 28.35 10.71 3.20
C SER A 595 28.47 12.14 2.67
N ILE A 596 28.89 13.10 3.49
CA ILE A 596 29.17 14.48 3.07
C ILE A 596 30.66 14.75 3.21
N ASN A 597 31.34 15.04 2.09
CA ASN A 597 32.79 15.29 2.05
C ASN A 597 33.62 14.18 2.74
N GLY A 598 33.19 12.92 2.60
CA GLY A 598 33.83 11.74 3.19
C GLY A 598 33.55 11.53 4.69
N GLN A 599 32.54 12.21 5.25
CA GLN A 599 32.04 11.97 6.60
C GLN A 599 30.62 11.39 6.52
N ASP A 600 30.45 10.19 7.04
CA ASP A 600 29.16 9.50 7.01
C ASP A 600 28.17 10.12 7.99
N LEU A 601 26.93 10.28 7.54
CA LEU A 601 25.78 10.62 8.38
C LEU A 601 25.16 9.34 8.96
N GLU A 602 24.29 9.49 9.96
CA GLU A 602 23.55 8.35 10.52
C GLU A 602 22.73 7.67 9.41
N PRO A 603 22.87 6.35 9.21
CA PRO A 603 22.15 5.65 8.14
C PRO A 603 20.63 5.68 8.33
N TRP A 604 19.91 5.84 7.22
CA TRP A 604 18.47 5.62 7.19
C TRP A 604 18.20 4.13 6.95
N VAL A 605 17.58 3.46 7.92
CA VAL A 605 17.16 2.06 7.78
C VAL A 605 15.72 2.01 7.28
N ILE A 606 15.56 1.64 6.02
CA ILE A 606 14.25 1.49 5.36
C ILE A 606 13.70 0.10 5.72
N PRO A 607 12.50 0.01 6.32
CA PRO A 607 11.99 -1.24 6.83
C PRO A 607 11.45 -2.17 5.72
N TYR A 608 11.49 -3.47 6.00
CA TYR A 608 11.07 -4.54 5.08
C TYR A 608 9.63 -4.43 4.56
N ASN A 609 8.75 -3.76 5.29
CA ASN A 609 7.32 -3.62 4.97
C ASN A 609 7.00 -2.37 4.12
N GLN A 610 8.03 -1.65 3.68
CA GLN A 610 7.93 -0.54 2.71
C GLN A 610 8.65 -0.92 1.41
N SER A 611 8.72 -2.21 1.11
CA SER A 611 9.48 -2.76 0.01
C SER A 611 8.62 -2.87 -1.26
N SER A 612 9.17 -2.46 -2.40
CA SER A 612 8.48 -2.37 -3.68
C SER A 612 9.42 -2.77 -4.81
N SER A 613 9.08 -3.79 -5.59
CA SER A 613 9.85 -4.23 -6.76
C SER A 613 9.38 -3.55 -8.06
N CYS A 614 8.93 -2.31 -8.00
CA CYS A 614 8.27 -1.61 -9.11
C CYS A 614 9.18 -1.27 -10.30
N GLY A 615 10.40 -0.78 -10.09
CA GLY A 615 11.31 -0.45 -11.20
C GLY A 615 11.57 -1.61 -12.17
N VAL A 616 11.71 -2.83 -11.65
CA VAL A 616 11.87 -4.05 -12.49
C VAL A 616 10.55 -4.59 -13.03
N ARG A 617 9.43 -4.01 -12.62
CA ARG A 617 8.06 -4.29 -13.09
C ARG A 617 7.47 -3.03 -13.76
N SER A 618 8.30 -2.28 -14.47
CA SER A 618 7.88 -1.20 -15.36
C SER A 618 7.04 -0.10 -14.70
N ALA A 619 7.45 0.34 -13.50
CA ALA A 619 6.81 1.43 -12.79
C ALA A 619 7.81 2.43 -12.20
N VAL A 620 7.40 3.70 -12.21
CA VAL A 620 8.14 4.85 -11.65
C VAL A 620 7.46 5.49 -10.45
N ILE A 621 6.29 4.98 -10.03
CA ILE A 621 5.51 5.44 -8.87
C ILE A 621 5.14 4.21 -8.04
N CYS A 622 5.49 4.22 -6.76
CA CYS A 622 5.36 3.07 -5.85
C CYS A 622 4.99 3.53 -4.43
N TYR A 623 5.31 2.69 -3.43
CA TYR A 623 5.29 3.11 -2.03
C TYR A 623 6.35 4.20 -1.79
N GLY A 624 5.89 5.42 -1.51
CA GLY A 624 6.75 6.58 -1.32
C GLY A 624 7.29 6.64 0.10
N VAL A 625 8.59 6.89 0.26
CA VAL A 625 9.24 7.08 1.57
C VAL A 625 10.14 8.30 1.56
N ALA A 626 10.32 8.95 2.71
CA ALA A 626 11.13 10.14 2.82
C ALA A 626 11.95 10.16 4.12
N HIS A 627 13.12 10.79 4.06
CA HIS A 627 14.00 10.98 5.20
C HIS A 627 14.74 12.32 5.15
N LYS A 628 15.04 12.88 6.32
CA LYS A 628 15.81 14.12 6.48
C LYS A 628 17.12 13.84 7.19
N PHE A 629 18.22 13.98 6.48
CA PHE A 629 19.56 13.96 7.06
C PHE A 629 19.91 15.34 7.59
N ILE A 630 19.84 15.50 8.91
CA ILE A 630 20.16 16.76 9.60
C ILE A 630 21.57 16.69 10.15
N PHE A 631 22.42 17.63 9.78
CA PHE A 631 23.81 17.68 10.22
C PHE A 631 24.31 19.11 10.40
N LYS A 632 25.49 19.24 10.99
CA LYS A 632 26.07 20.55 11.25
C LYS A 632 26.79 21.10 10.02
N PRO A 633 26.67 22.39 9.71
CA PRO A 633 27.36 23.01 8.57
C PRO A 633 28.89 22.90 8.59
N GLU A 634 29.54 22.51 9.70
CA GLU A 634 31.00 22.32 9.73
C GLU A 634 31.50 21.17 8.84
N LEU A 635 30.61 20.29 8.39
CA LEU A 635 30.93 19.27 7.38
C LEU A 635 31.02 19.84 5.96
N LEU A 636 30.57 21.09 5.76
CA LEU A 636 30.62 21.79 4.48
C LEU A 636 31.88 22.65 4.38
N ARG A 637 32.28 22.97 3.15
CA ARG A 637 33.40 23.87 2.84
C ARG A 637 33.04 24.85 1.74
N GLU A 638 33.78 25.96 1.67
CA GLU A 638 33.74 26.85 0.52
C GLU A 638 34.29 26.12 -0.72
N GLY A 639 33.66 26.33 -1.88
CA GLY A 639 33.93 25.60 -3.12
C GLY A 639 33.14 24.29 -3.21
N GLU A 640 33.74 23.28 -3.84
CA GLU A 640 33.04 22.04 -4.14
C GLU A 640 32.83 21.14 -2.92
N ASN A 641 31.58 20.70 -2.73
CA ASN A 641 31.13 19.73 -1.76
C ASN A 641 30.49 18.55 -2.49
N GLU A 642 30.49 17.37 -1.86
CA GLU A 642 29.92 16.17 -2.44
C GLU A 642 29.10 15.40 -1.40
N PHE A 643 27.87 15.06 -1.77
CA PHE A 643 27.13 13.97 -1.13
C PHE A 643 27.36 12.68 -1.89
N VAL A 644 27.73 11.62 -1.19
CA VAL A 644 27.73 10.25 -1.73
C VAL A 644 26.53 9.52 -1.15
N LEU A 645 25.61 9.14 -2.02
CA LEU A 645 24.40 8.37 -1.73
C LEU A 645 24.72 6.89 -1.94
N SER A 646 24.60 6.07 -0.90
CA SER A 646 25.11 4.71 -0.90
C SER A 646 24.04 3.67 -0.56
N LEU A 647 23.91 2.70 -1.46
CA LEU A 647 23.31 1.40 -1.16
C LEU A 647 24.38 0.42 -0.68
N PRO A 648 24.00 -0.68 0.00
CA PRO A 648 24.95 -1.73 0.36
C PRO A 648 25.70 -2.23 -0.88
N TYR A 649 27.00 -2.48 -0.76
CA TYR A 649 27.76 -3.06 -1.86
C TYR A 649 27.34 -4.51 -2.10
N ASN A 650 27.00 -4.87 -3.34
CA ASN A 650 26.50 -6.20 -3.72
C ASN A 650 25.27 -6.65 -2.89
N GLY A 651 24.38 -5.72 -2.61
CA GLY A 651 23.11 -5.95 -1.94
C GLY A 651 22.13 -6.69 -2.83
N THR A 652 21.79 -7.91 -2.42
CA THR A 652 20.84 -8.77 -3.12
C THR A 652 19.89 -9.47 -2.16
N ASN A 653 18.89 -10.15 -2.71
CA ASN A 653 17.95 -11.00 -1.99
C ASN A 653 17.74 -12.35 -2.66
N TYR A 654 17.22 -13.32 -1.91
CA TYR A 654 16.63 -14.51 -2.52
C TYR A 654 15.35 -14.14 -3.28
N GLU A 655 15.32 -14.45 -4.58
CA GLU A 655 14.15 -14.22 -5.42
C GLU A 655 13.58 -15.54 -5.94
N SER A 656 12.34 -15.84 -5.54
CA SER A 656 11.67 -17.10 -5.88
C SER A 656 11.21 -17.12 -7.34
N ALA A 657 10.87 -15.96 -7.90
CA ALA A 657 10.52 -15.79 -9.31
C ALA A 657 11.77 -15.57 -10.16
N LEU A 658 11.61 -15.58 -11.49
CA LEU A 658 12.63 -15.08 -12.40
C LEU A 658 12.60 -13.55 -12.41
N LEU A 659 13.12 -12.90 -11.36
CA LEU A 659 13.16 -11.45 -11.18
C LEU A 659 14.55 -11.00 -10.69
N ALA A 660 14.79 -9.69 -10.69
CA ALA A 660 16.09 -9.15 -10.36
C ALA A 660 16.35 -9.31 -8.86
N GLU A 661 17.50 -9.85 -8.49
CA GLU A 661 17.87 -10.12 -7.09
C GLU A 661 18.44 -8.88 -6.38
N THR A 662 18.79 -7.84 -7.13
CA THR A 662 19.38 -6.59 -6.61
C THR A 662 18.40 -5.80 -5.74
N VAL A 663 18.89 -5.19 -4.65
CA VAL A 663 18.17 -4.11 -3.94
C VAL A 663 18.39 -2.78 -4.64
N TYR A 664 17.41 -1.90 -4.63
CA TYR A 664 17.50 -0.61 -5.33
C TYR A 664 16.55 0.44 -4.75
N VAL A 665 16.77 1.70 -5.14
CA VAL A 665 15.84 2.80 -4.87
C VAL A 665 15.54 3.58 -6.15
N GLN A 666 14.38 4.21 -6.18
CA GLN A 666 13.94 5.14 -7.21
C GLN A 666 13.71 6.49 -6.52
N TYR A 667 14.42 7.54 -6.97
CA TYR A 667 14.32 8.86 -6.37
C TYR A 667 13.03 9.55 -6.82
N ASP A 668 12.44 10.36 -5.96
CA ASP A 668 11.39 11.33 -6.30
C ASP A 668 12.04 12.72 -6.41
N ALA A 669 12.50 13.23 -5.28
CA ALA A 669 13.27 14.46 -5.25
C ALA A 669 14.24 14.50 -4.08
N LEU A 670 15.33 15.24 -4.26
CA LEU A 670 16.27 15.61 -3.23
C LEU A 670 16.29 17.13 -3.08
N ARG A 671 16.35 17.60 -1.84
CA ARG A 671 16.47 19.03 -1.54
C ARG A 671 17.49 19.26 -0.44
N PHE A 672 18.44 20.15 -0.72
CA PHE A 672 19.43 20.57 0.25
C PHE A 672 19.17 21.99 0.73
N GLU A 673 19.01 22.14 2.04
CA GLU A 673 18.68 23.42 2.70
C GLU A 673 19.68 23.74 3.80
N ILE A 674 19.97 25.03 3.99
CA ILE A 674 20.83 25.53 5.06
C ILE A 674 20.13 26.67 5.81
N ASN A 675 20.16 26.63 7.14
CA ASN A 675 19.47 27.59 8.01
C ASN A 675 20.43 28.28 9.00
N ASP A 676 20.15 29.55 9.32
CA ASP A 676 20.86 30.36 10.31
C ASP A 676 20.21 30.31 11.71
N VAL A 677 19.00 29.75 11.83
CA VAL A 677 18.32 29.49 13.10
C VAL A 677 18.46 28.01 13.47
N PHE A 678 18.68 27.73 14.77
CA PHE A 678 18.36 26.40 15.30
C PHE A 678 16.84 26.30 15.33
N GLU A 679 16.21 25.97 14.21
CA GLU A 679 14.88 25.42 14.25
C GLU A 679 15.05 23.97 14.71
N THR A 680 14.83 23.74 16.00
CA THR A 680 14.35 22.41 16.39
C THR A 680 13.16 22.12 15.48
N PRO A 681 13.16 21.02 14.70
CA PRO A 681 12.06 20.72 13.81
C PRO A 681 10.75 20.88 14.57
N LEU A 682 9.74 21.49 13.94
CA LEU A 682 8.37 21.35 14.42
C LEU A 682 8.15 19.85 14.64
N PRO A 683 7.85 19.40 15.86
CA PRO A 683 7.92 17.98 16.15
C PRO A 683 6.80 17.28 15.38
N GLN A 684 7.16 16.61 14.29
CA GLN A 684 6.66 15.25 14.13
C GLN A 684 7.15 14.50 15.37
N SER A 685 6.19 13.95 16.11
CA SER A 685 6.34 13.49 17.49
C SER A 685 7.37 12.36 17.65
N HIS A 686 8.65 12.71 17.73
CA HIS A 686 9.75 11.84 18.16
C HIS A 686 10.54 12.45 19.33
N HIS A 687 9.93 13.32 20.13
CA HIS A 687 10.34 13.38 21.55
C HIS A 687 9.88 12.09 22.21
N PRO A 688 10.65 11.47 23.16
CA PRO A 688 10.12 10.39 23.97
C PRO A 688 8.82 10.94 24.58
N PRO A 689 7.65 10.42 24.16
CA PRO A 689 6.40 10.99 24.57
C PRO A 689 6.37 11.15 26.08
N PRO A 690 5.79 12.25 26.60
CA PRO A 690 5.65 12.44 28.04
C PRO A 690 4.97 11.25 28.75
N HIS A 691 4.33 10.34 28.01
CA HIS A 691 3.73 9.08 28.50
C HIS A 691 4.68 7.87 28.64
N HIS A 692 5.90 7.89 28.10
CA HIS A 692 6.88 6.79 28.22
C HIS A 692 7.20 6.34 29.66
N PRO A 693 7.35 7.23 30.66
CA PRO A 693 7.54 6.78 32.04
C PRO A 693 6.31 6.08 32.61
N LEU A 694 5.10 6.35 32.11
CA LEU A 694 3.89 5.63 32.53
C LEU A 694 3.88 4.20 31.98
N ILE A 695 4.24 4.00 30.71
CA ILE A 695 4.30 2.65 30.12
C ILE A 695 5.36 1.81 30.83
N SER A 696 6.59 2.33 30.92
CA SER A 696 7.70 1.60 31.54
C SER A 696 7.49 1.31 33.03
N SER A 697 6.95 2.26 33.81
CA SER A 697 6.60 2.02 35.21
C SER A 697 5.42 1.05 35.39
N SER A 698 4.45 1.03 34.46
CA SER A 698 3.38 0.03 34.44
C SER A 698 3.94 -1.38 34.24
N CYS A 699 4.90 -1.54 33.32
CA CYS A 699 5.60 -2.79 33.10
C CYS A 699 6.44 -3.21 34.33
N SER A 700 7.16 -2.28 34.97
CA SER A 700 7.90 -2.57 36.21
C SER A 700 6.97 -3.04 37.34
N LEU A 701 5.85 -2.36 37.54
CA LEU A 701 4.86 -2.71 38.57
C LEU A 701 4.23 -4.08 38.28
N TRP A 702 3.85 -4.33 37.03
CA TRP A 702 3.32 -5.63 36.60
C TRP A 702 4.32 -6.76 36.85
N PHE A 703 5.59 -6.57 36.46
CA PHE A 703 6.64 -7.56 36.67
C PHE A 703 6.89 -7.84 38.16
N SER A 704 6.84 -6.79 39.00
CA SER A 704 6.96 -6.88 40.46
C SER A 704 5.81 -7.69 41.08
N LEU A 705 4.58 -7.49 40.59
CA LEU A 705 3.38 -8.24 40.99
C LEU A 705 3.42 -9.70 40.55
N ASP A 706 3.85 -9.96 39.32
CA ASP A 706 3.96 -11.30 38.76
C ASP A 706 5.01 -12.13 39.53
N GLN A 707 6.19 -11.57 39.77
CA GLN A 707 7.23 -12.22 40.58
C GLN A 707 6.73 -12.53 42.00
N HIS A 708 6.04 -11.57 42.64
CA HIS A 708 5.50 -11.79 43.97
C HIS A 708 4.45 -12.92 43.98
N SER A 709 3.56 -12.93 42.99
CA SER A 709 2.49 -13.94 42.86
C SER A 709 3.07 -15.33 42.58
N PHE A 710 4.03 -15.42 41.65
CA PHE A 710 4.68 -16.67 41.30
C PHE A 710 5.44 -17.26 42.49
N PHE A 711 6.36 -16.53 43.11
CA PHE A 711 7.18 -17.09 44.20
C PHE A 711 6.39 -17.29 45.49
N SER A 712 5.38 -16.47 45.79
CA SER A 712 4.50 -16.71 46.94
C SER A 712 3.73 -18.02 46.82
N SER A 713 3.40 -18.45 45.59
CA SER A 713 2.75 -19.74 45.34
C SER A 713 3.68 -20.92 45.70
N LEU A 714 4.98 -20.80 45.40
CA LEU A 714 5.97 -21.85 45.64
C LEU A 714 6.26 -22.08 47.12
N VAL A 715 6.16 -21.05 47.97
CA VAL A 715 6.46 -21.16 49.41
C VAL A 715 5.22 -21.39 50.29
N ARG A 716 4.06 -21.71 49.69
CA ARG A 716 2.86 -22.06 50.44
C ARG A 716 3.05 -23.36 51.21
N PRO A 717 2.46 -23.51 52.42
CA PRO A 717 2.65 -24.70 53.26
C PRO A 717 2.27 -26.04 52.59
N ASN A 718 1.38 -26.00 51.59
CA ASN A 718 0.89 -27.18 50.87
C ASN A 718 1.70 -27.54 49.62
N VAL A 719 2.71 -26.75 49.24
CA VAL A 719 3.59 -27.03 48.08
C VAL A 719 4.85 -27.75 48.57
N ARG A 720 5.05 -28.98 48.07
CA ARG A 720 6.24 -29.79 48.40
C ARG A 720 7.29 -29.66 47.30
N GLY A 721 8.56 -29.67 47.67
CA GLY A 721 9.69 -29.68 46.71
C GLY A 721 10.17 -28.30 46.24
N ALA A 722 9.58 -27.21 46.71
CA ALA A 722 10.00 -25.84 46.36
C ALA A 722 11.49 -25.57 46.67
N ASP A 723 12.00 -26.11 47.79
CA ASP A 723 13.41 -25.96 48.19
C ASP A 723 14.39 -26.49 47.14
N GLY A 724 14.01 -27.49 46.33
CA GLY A 724 14.85 -28.02 45.26
C GLY A 724 14.70 -27.29 43.92
N VAL A 725 13.60 -26.55 43.71
CA VAL A 725 13.30 -25.85 42.46
C VAL A 725 13.82 -24.41 42.47
N LEU A 726 13.83 -23.77 43.65
CA LEU A 726 14.21 -22.37 43.78
C LEU A 726 15.68 -22.10 43.39
N PRO A 727 16.69 -22.88 43.82
CA PRO A 727 18.08 -22.65 43.42
C PRO A 727 18.34 -22.74 41.92
N PRO A 728 17.96 -23.83 41.20
CA PRO A 728 18.21 -23.90 39.76
C PRO A 728 17.43 -22.85 38.98
N TYR A 729 16.24 -22.44 39.45
CA TYR A 729 15.51 -21.32 38.84
C TYR A 729 16.33 -20.02 38.93
N PHE A 730 16.81 -19.65 40.12
CA PHE A 730 17.57 -18.41 40.31
C PHE A 730 18.92 -18.45 39.61
N ALA A 731 19.65 -19.56 39.67
CA ALA A 731 20.93 -19.72 38.99
C ALA A 731 20.80 -19.52 37.46
N ASN A 732 19.71 -20.01 36.86
CA ASN A 732 19.52 -19.96 35.40
C ASN A 732 18.85 -18.67 34.90
N THR A 733 17.98 -18.04 35.70
CA THR A 733 17.10 -16.97 35.19
C THR A 733 17.37 -15.60 35.81
N PHE A 734 18.07 -15.52 36.94
CA PHE A 734 18.25 -14.26 37.67
C PHE A 734 18.93 -13.18 36.82
N TRP A 735 20.02 -13.50 36.13
CA TRP A 735 20.76 -12.53 35.32
C TRP A 735 19.96 -12.00 34.13
N ALA A 736 19.16 -12.84 33.47
CA ALA A 736 18.26 -12.41 32.41
C ALA A 736 17.14 -11.50 32.93
N ASN A 737 16.59 -11.81 34.11
CA ASN A 737 15.55 -10.99 34.73
C ASN A 737 16.10 -9.68 35.31
N LEU A 738 17.36 -9.65 35.77
CA LEU A 738 18.03 -8.44 36.23
C LEU A 738 18.11 -7.39 35.11
N TRP A 739 18.46 -7.80 33.90
CA TRP A 739 18.47 -6.88 32.74
C TRP A 739 17.10 -6.28 32.43
N LYS A 740 16.02 -7.07 32.58
CA LYS A 740 14.65 -6.56 32.40
C LYS A 740 14.31 -5.50 33.46
N VAL A 741 14.62 -5.77 34.73
CA VAL A 741 14.35 -4.84 35.84
C VAL A 741 15.16 -3.56 35.68
N VAL A 742 16.48 -3.66 35.48
CA VAL A 742 17.35 -2.48 35.31
C VAL A 742 16.99 -1.70 34.05
N GLY A 743 16.63 -2.40 32.97
CA GLY A 743 16.16 -1.78 31.73
C GLY A 743 14.88 -0.96 31.94
N LEU A 744 13.84 -1.55 32.56
CA LEU A 744 12.58 -0.84 32.81
C LEU A 744 12.75 0.35 33.77
N LEU A 745 13.56 0.21 34.83
CA LEU A 745 13.87 1.31 35.74
C LEU A 745 14.69 2.40 35.05
N GLY A 746 15.64 2.00 34.22
CA GLY A 746 16.43 2.91 33.39
C GLY A 746 15.56 3.71 32.44
N VAL A 747 14.67 3.06 31.69
CA VAL A 747 13.71 3.73 30.79
C VAL A 747 12.80 4.67 31.58
N THR A 748 12.23 4.23 32.70
CA THR A 748 11.37 5.07 33.55
C THR A 748 12.11 6.32 34.04
N THR A 749 13.35 6.15 34.52
CA THR A 749 14.18 7.24 35.04
C THR A 749 14.60 8.20 33.93
N TRP A 750 15.17 7.69 32.84
CA TRP A 750 15.73 8.53 31.78
C TRP A 750 14.66 9.18 30.90
N SER A 751 13.51 8.54 30.70
CA SER A 751 12.37 9.20 30.04
C SER A 751 11.77 10.31 30.90
N SER A 752 11.68 10.12 32.23
CA SER A 752 11.25 11.17 33.16
C SER A 752 12.24 12.34 33.20
N VAL A 753 13.55 12.05 33.25
CA VAL A 753 14.61 13.06 33.19
C VAL A 753 14.60 13.78 31.84
N GLY A 754 14.45 13.05 30.73
CA GLY A 754 14.28 13.60 29.40
C GLY A 754 13.10 14.57 29.32
N ALA A 755 11.94 14.18 29.86
CA ALA A 755 10.78 15.07 29.94
C ALA A 755 11.07 16.33 30.77
N ILE A 756 11.74 16.21 31.92
CA ILE A 756 12.14 17.34 32.77
C ILE A 756 13.06 18.32 32.05
N TYR A 757 13.99 17.85 31.23
CA TYR A 757 14.94 18.68 30.50
C TYR A 757 14.34 19.27 29.22
N LEU A 758 13.68 18.44 28.40
CA LEU A 758 13.21 18.81 27.07
C LEU A 758 11.86 19.55 27.10
N ALA A 759 10.96 19.21 28.03
CA ALA A 759 9.62 19.79 28.12
C ALA A 759 9.46 20.75 29.33
N ARG A 760 10.57 21.24 29.91
CA ARG A 760 10.58 22.02 31.16
C ARG A 760 9.55 23.15 31.24
N PRO A 761 9.37 24.02 30.21
CA PRO A 761 8.41 25.11 30.28
C PRO A 761 6.97 24.59 30.32
N LEU A 762 6.65 23.58 29.49
CA LEU A 762 5.34 22.94 29.43
C LEU A 762 4.97 22.28 30.77
N LEU A 763 5.89 21.49 31.32
CA LEU A 763 5.65 20.79 32.59
C LEU A 763 5.44 21.74 33.76
N ARG A 764 6.13 22.90 33.76
CA ARG A 764 5.92 23.94 34.77
C ARG A 764 4.59 24.66 34.57
N ALA A 765 4.22 24.99 33.34
CA ALA A 765 2.96 25.64 33.01
C ALA A 765 1.75 24.75 33.37
N ARG A 766 1.86 23.44 33.17
CA ARG A 766 0.81 22.46 33.48
C ARG A 766 0.83 21.97 34.94
N GLY A 767 1.85 22.31 35.72
CA GLY A 767 1.98 21.84 37.11
C GLY A 767 2.40 20.36 37.24
N SER A 768 2.79 19.70 36.15
CA SER A 768 3.23 18.30 36.13
C SER A 768 4.73 18.11 36.44
N PHE A 769 5.52 19.18 36.45
CA PHE A 769 6.97 19.17 36.70
C PHE A 769 7.42 18.40 37.97
N PRO A 770 6.85 18.62 39.17
CA PRO A 770 7.28 17.88 40.36
C PRO A 770 6.96 16.38 40.31
N TRP A 771 5.94 16.00 39.53
CA TRP A 771 5.53 14.60 39.40
C TRP A 771 6.50 13.78 38.56
N TYR A 772 7.04 14.35 37.47
CA TYR A 772 8.13 13.69 36.73
C TYR A 772 9.41 13.54 37.57
N ILE A 773 9.72 14.51 38.45
CA ILE A 773 10.85 14.38 39.39
C ILE A 773 10.60 13.23 40.37
N ALA A 774 9.40 13.15 40.94
CA ALA A 774 9.04 12.08 41.86
C ALA A 774 9.09 10.70 41.18
N THR A 775 8.60 10.58 39.94
CA THR A 775 8.68 9.35 39.15
C THR A 775 10.13 8.88 38.96
N ALA A 776 11.03 9.79 38.53
CA ALA A 776 12.45 9.46 38.36
C ALA A 776 13.13 9.05 39.68
N ALA A 777 12.84 9.79 40.75
CA ALA A 777 13.42 9.54 42.07
C ALA A 777 12.97 8.19 42.65
N LEU A 778 11.68 7.84 42.51
CA LEU A 778 11.14 6.57 42.99
C LEU A 778 11.62 5.38 42.16
N ALA A 779 11.72 5.52 40.84
CA ALA A 779 12.31 4.50 39.97
C ALA A 779 13.78 4.24 40.32
N THR A 780 14.57 5.29 40.56
CA THR A 780 15.96 5.14 41.03
C THR A 780 16.02 4.57 42.45
N GLY A 781 15.08 4.99 43.32
CA GLY A 781 14.96 4.54 44.71
C GLY A 781 14.72 3.04 44.85
N HIS A 782 14.17 2.38 43.83
CA HIS A 782 14.09 0.91 43.76
C HIS A 782 15.44 0.24 44.04
N LEU A 783 16.54 0.82 43.53
CA LEU A 783 17.88 0.24 43.66
C LEU A 783 18.41 0.26 45.11
N LEU A 784 17.80 1.05 46.00
CA LEU A 784 18.16 1.07 47.43
C LEU A 784 17.78 -0.24 48.14
N PHE A 785 16.93 -1.06 47.54
CA PHE A 785 16.56 -2.38 48.07
C PHE A 785 17.54 -3.49 47.67
N VAL A 786 18.48 -3.24 46.74
CA VAL A 786 19.47 -4.23 46.30
C VAL A 786 20.25 -4.83 47.48
N PRO A 787 20.80 -4.05 48.43
CA PRO A 787 21.50 -4.61 49.59
C PRO A 787 20.62 -5.49 50.50
N LEU A 788 19.30 -5.27 50.49
CA LEU A 788 18.34 -6.01 51.31
C LEU A 788 17.92 -7.34 50.67
N VAL A 789 17.89 -7.42 49.33
CA VAL A 789 17.52 -8.64 48.61
C VAL A 789 18.73 -9.50 48.22
N ALA A 790 19.90 -8.89 48.04
CA ALA A 790 21.11 -9.59 47.58
C ALA A 790 21.51 -10.79 48.45
N PRO A 791 21.43 -10.76 49.80
CA PRO A 791 21.75 -11.92 50.63
C PRO A 791 20.84 -13.12 50.38
N SER A 792 19.53 -12.89 50.22
CA SER A 792 18.56 -13.94 49.92
C SER A 792 18.74 -14.50 48.52
N VAL A 793 18.99 -13.63 47.52
CA VAL A 793 19.26 -14.06 46.14
C VAL A 793 20.54 -14.89 46.07
N ALA A 794 21.63 -14.45 46.71
CA ALA A 794 22.88 -15.21 46.74
C ALA A 794 22.71 -16.56 47.43
N ALA A 795 21.98 -16.60 48.54
CA ALA A 795 21.67 -17.86 49.23
C ALA A 795 20.85 -18.84 48.37
N LEU A 796 19.95 -18.32 47.54
CA LEU A 796 19.17 -19.11 46.59
C LEU A 796 20.03 -19.60 45.41
N ILE A 797 20.85 -18.74 44.80
CA ILE A 797 21.74 -19.14 43.69
C ILE A 797 22.76 -20.19 44.12
N GLU A 798 23.31 -20.07 45.33
CA GLU A 798 24.34 -20.97 45.87
C GLU A 798 23.76 -22.21 46.59
N ASP A 799 22.44 -22.37 46.60
CA ASP A 799 21.73 -23.46 47.29
C ASP A 799 22.14 -23.64 48.77
N ARG A 800 22.27 -22.53 49.52
CA ARG A 800 22.72 -22.57 50.92
C ARG A 800 21.71 -23.26 51.84
N GLY A 801 20.42 -23.27 51.48
CA GLY A 801 19.37 -23.97 52.22
C GLY A 801 19.36 -25.48 52.00
N GLY A 802 19.73 -25.96 50.80
CA GLY A 802 19.92 -27.38 50.50
C GLY A 802 21.14 -27.97 51.21
N GLN A 803 22.26 -27.24 51.25
CA GLN A 803 23.49 -27.62 51.97
C GLN A 803 23.32 -27.72 53.50
N ALA A 804 22.30 -27.09 54.08
CA ALA A 804 21.99 -27.24 55.50
C ALA A 804 21.27 -28.57 55.83
N SER A 805 20.63 -29.21 54.84
CA SER A 805 19.85 -30.44 55.02
C SER A 805 20.70 -31.73 55.01
N SER A 806 21.93 -31.69 54.49
CA SER A 806 22.87 -32.82 54.53
C SER A 806 23.69 -32.90 55.82
N GLU A 807 23.78 -31.84 56.64
CA GLU A 807 24.59 -31.83 57.87
C GLU A 807 24.00 -31.11 59.11
N GLY A 808 22.77 -30.59 59.11
CA GLY A 808 22.24 -30.03 60.37
C GLY A 808 20.87 -29.39 60.36
N GLN A 809 19.82 -30.20 60.53
CA GLN A 809 18.50 -29.73 60.96
C GLN A 809 18.38 -29.49 62.48
N ALA A 810 19.49 -29.39 63.22
CA ALA A 810 19.48 -29.20 64.69
C ALA A 810 19.92 -27.80 65.18
N LYS A 811 20.16 -26.81 64.29
CA LYS A 811 20.66 -25.47 64.69
C LYS A 811 19.96 -24.27 63.99
N GLY A 812 18.68 -24.36 63.67
CA GLY A 812 17.88 -23.19 63.23
C GLY A 812 18.36 -22.50 61.95
N LYS A 813 18.98 -23.23 61.00
CA LYS A 813 19.39 -22.69 59.70
C LYS A 813 18.18 -22.57 58.76
N LYS A 814 18.12 -21.46 58.00
CA LYS A 814 17.05 -21.16 57.03
C LYS A 814 17.07 -22.12 55.83
N SER A 815 15.90 -22.61 55.41
CA SER A 815 15.72 -23.33 54.15
C SER A 815 15.71 -22.37 52.94
N ASN A 816 15.74 -22.90 51.72
CA ASN A 816 15.59 -22.08 50.51
C ASN A 816 14.23 -21.37 50.47
N SER A 817 13.18 -22.02 50.97
CA SER A 817 11.84 -21.43 51.13
C SER A 817 11.85 -20.30 52.17
N ASP A 818 12.67 -20.39 53.22
CA ASP A 818 12.82 -19.31 54.20
C ASP A 818 13.55 -18.11 53.60
N TYR A 819 14.63 -18.32 52.84
CA TYR A 819 15.30 -17.26 52.09
C TYR A 819 14.38 -16.61 51.04
N MET A 820 13.51 -17.41 50.41
CA MET A 820 12.50 -16.91 49.49
C MET A 820 11.42 -16.09 50.20
N ARG A 821 10.98 -16.48 51.41
CA ARG A 821 10.06 -15.68 52.22
C ARG A 821 10.66 -14.36 52.66
N ASP A 822 11.94 -14.34 53.03
CA ASP A 822 12.66 -13.10 53.32
C ASP A 822 12.69 -12.19 52.10
N TRP A 823 13.02 -12.74 50.92
CA TRP A 823 13.04 -11.99 49.66
C TRP A 823 11.65 -11.44 49.31
N LEU A 824 10.60 -12.25 49.44
CA LEU A 824 9.21 -11.85 49.19
C LEU A 824 8.76 -10.70 50.10
N GLY A 825 9.20 -10.69 51.37
CA GLY A 825 8.92 -9.60 52.30
C GLY A 825 9.53 -8.28 51.84
N VAL A 826 10.81 -8.30 51.46
CA VAL A 826 11.49 -7.10 50.93
C VAL A 826 10.91 -6.69 49.56
N ASN A 827 10.59 -7.65 48.70
CA ASN A 827 9.98 -7.43 47.39
C ASN A 827 8.63 -6.72 47.51
N LEU A 828 7.78 -7.13 48.47
CA LEU A 828 6.48 -6.50 48.71
C LEU A 828 6.63 -5.04 49.14
N VAL A 829 7.52 -4.78 50.09
CA VAL A 829 7.77 -3.40 50.58
C VAL A 829 8.29 -2.53 49.45
N ARG A 830 9.27 -3.00 48.68
CA ARG A 830 9.78 -2.29 47.50
C ARG A 830 8.68 -2.04 46.46
N MET A 831 7.90 -3.06 46.12
CA MET A 831 6.80 -2.95 45.15
C MET A 831 5.81 -1.86 45.54
N VAL A 832 5.38 -1.83 46.81
CA VAL A 832 4.39 -0.85 47.28
C VAL A 832 4.99 0.56 47.41
N THR A 833 6.26 0.68 47.80
CA THR A 833 6.88 1.98 48.08
C THR A 833 7.50 2.65 46.86
N THR A 834 8.19 1.91 46.00
CA THR A 834 8.90 2.45 44.84
C THR A 834 8.17 2.17 43.54
N ASP A 835 7.77 0.93 43.25
CA ASP A 835 7.21 0.57 41.94
C ASP A 835 5.80 1.18 41.76
N LEU A 836 4.93 0.98 42.75
CA LEU A 836 3.59 1.58 42.77
C LEU A 836 3.66 3.11 42.94
N GLY A 837 4.61 3.61 43.73
CA GLY A 837 4.83 5.04 43.91
C GLY A 837 5.26 5.73 42.62
N ALA A 838 6.24 5.18 41.90
CA ALA A 838 6.69 5.70 40.62
C ALA A 838 5.56 5.66 39.58
N TRP A 839 4.79 4.57 39.54
CA TRP A 839 3.64 4.46 38.65
C TRP A 839 2.56 5.50 38.95
N ALA A 840 2.17 5.68 40.22
CA ALA A 840 1.17 6.67 40.61
C ALA A 840 1.62 8.10 40.25
N CYS A 841 2.88 8.43 40.52
CA CYS A 841 3.46 9.71 40.10
C CYS A 841 3.47 9.86 38.57
N ALA A 842 3.77 8.81 37.81
CA ALA A 842 3.74 8.82 36.35
C ALA A 842 2.31 9.03 35.80
N VAL A 843 1.30 8.39 36.38
CA VAL A 843 -0.11 8.60 36.02
C VAL A 843 -0.48 10.07 36.20
N VAL A 844 -0.19 10.65 37.37
CA VAL A 844 -0.49 12.06 37.66
C VAL A 844 0.31 12.98 36.74
N ALA A 845 1.58 12.69 36.51
CA ALA A 845 2.45 13.47 35.63
C ALA A 845 1.90 13.55 34.20
N VAL A 846 1.52 12.40 33.63
CA VAL A 846 1.01 12.29 32.26
C VAL A 846 -0.36 12.93 32.13
N THR A 847 -1.31 12.55 33.00
CA THR A 847 -2.69 13.07 32.94
C THR A 847 -2.71 14.58 33.10
N THR A 848 -1.95 15.13 34.05
CA THR A 848 -1.85 16.57 34.28
C THR A 848 -1.17 17.30 33.10
N THR A 849 -0.25 16.65 32.39
CA THR A 849 0.40 17.24 31.21
C THR A 849 -0.55 17.34 30.01
N PHE A 850 -1.48 16.39 29.86
CA PHE A 850 -2.35 16.25 28.69
C PHE A 850 -3.81 16.65 28.91
N THR A 851 -4.23 17.02 30.12
CA THR A 851 -5.57 17.59 30.32
C THR A 851 -5.73 18.91 29.56
N LEU A 852 -6.67 18.93 28.61
CA LEU A 852 -7.06 20.12 27.84
C LEU A 852 -7.64 21.18 28.77
N SER A 853 -7.20 22.41 28.58
CA SER A 853 -7.77 23.63 29.17
C SER A 853 -8.12 24.58 28.04
#